data_AF-A0A6G8C4P8-F1
#
_entry.id   AF-A0A6G8C4P8-F1
#
_cell.length_a   1.000
_cell.length_b   1.000
_cell.length_c   1.000
_cell.angle_alpha   90.00
_cell.angle_beta   90.00
_cell.angle_gamma   90.00
#
_symmetry.space_group_name_H-M   'P 1'
#
loop_
_entity.id
_entity.type
_entity.pdbx_description
1 polymer ?
#
loop_
_entity_poly.entity_id
_entity_poly.type
_entity_poly.pdbx_seq_one_letter_code
_entity_poly.pdbx_strand_id
1 'polypeptide(L)'
;MLTGLGWHKNSAGTEMNGNSQVQVQGNKSQGPVISSGGKGSALANVGMSIDLAGTAQANSVGIAAIHMRDSQAQVLRNQVTGLVNALGGAATANVIMVASGEGSKPLTSSRLLVMNNKASQVNAFGAKASVLLGTGSLQLPGRATANSVLLDATEAHEARVSMVQNQADDVVSMGGAALANALTASRSKLRDSQIQSSNNQAQAIRAGGGSAGLGRGMLAEVNLTGVAAANTVAVSNSELQAARLNLSDNKATQMTSTGGSALANSISFTDHQLTGGAGYDANLQKNQATNVQAFGGEGSLLGGALADVRISASALANAISVQKGQLNESPLHSLSNNRATDVVATGGGASANSIWLDGSTVQGGSIHLDRNVSEQVRTAGGSGSIGMGLVGSFEKNGRALSNTVALDKESTLQKSTLQLQGNEGRTVTGSGGFAAVNSVAVSEGQVEKSTVTLMNNRASQVSSTGFSGQAGGSLLYSASQQSTAMANTLSVSGSKLDASSVNFANNEAHGLTAKGGILMGNSVSVERGKESDSQLSASGSMIGNTARDMSSAAKSSSAVAGLARSESNARAAANALVLNSNAKIDQSSPWLISMNTARQVHVDGGTALVNALAAYRGARVQNSAVSILANKADDVRASGGASQVAGAGSKSNGILAANSLYIDGESSTRLSNTPLQIVGNTVRSLNAEGGRINANALSINGRGSLEASTATLIGNTASSVRSAGDEDTVLGHAVFDKGVGHANANAIQVLSAMRNASLQLIGNTASNVTATKGLASANSITQSGSGSMSRLNATLLANTAGETRADDDRMALTNSVHADGTIENATVQIMANQGSAQTGGEEALINSVRTKQGARITGSSVTVATNRGSARSAKANSVDVDGGVRGSQIAVIGNQGSATNNGVINSVTGSGQISGSSITILGNTGSANNGTANSVNVGGSIAGAQIAILGNQGSTQGGGTINSVTGSGSIKGSQISIIGNGGSTQRGGTVNSVDNSGSITGASITLVGNHGSATGGGTVNSVDNKGQLTGQVLIAANRGSATMGGTVNSLVNRGLMTGSVVIAGNNGSAAAGGTSNSVINHGVITGMVAIVGTRTAAAAGITSGSVRNIGGAIVGSAGVVGNMAYAANPGYTYATPSVGVVNNSVTVVPAFNIVSN
;
A
#
# COMPACT_ATOMS: atom_id res chain seq x y z
N MET A 1 -2.32 65.97 4.61
CA MET A 1 -1.66 64.93 3.79
C MET A 1 -0.85 64.05 4.73
N LEU A 2 -1.16 62.76 4.77
CA LEU A 2 -0.56 61.81 5.72
C LEU A 2 0.35 60.82 4.97
N THR A 3 1.61 60.79 5.40
CA THR A 3 2.74 60.00 4.89
C THR A 3 3.18 60.34 3.46
N GLY A 4 4.20 61.21 3.32
CA GLY A 4 4.88 61.45 2.03
C GLY A 4 5.57 62.81 1.89
N LEU A 5 5.14 63.81 2.65
CA LEU A 5 5.78 65.12 2.72
C LEU A 5 6.13 65.34 4.18
N GLY A 6 7.39 65.62 4.51
CA GLY A 6 7.96 65.75 5.87
C GLY A 6 7.36 66.83 6.77
N TRP A 7 6.05 67.05 6.73
CA TRP A 7 5.28 67.82 7.68
C TRP A 7 4.97 66.94 8.89
N HIS A 8 6.01 66.62 9.65
CA HIS A 8 5.88 66.23 11.05
C HIS A 8 5.47 67.48 11.83
N LYS A 9 4.18 67.81 11.86
CA LYS A 9 3.70 68.78 12.85
C LYS A 9 3.48 68.02 14.15
N ASN A 10 4.53 68.01 14.98
CA ASN A 10 4.48 67.61 16.38
C ASN A 10 3.42 68.48 17.07
N SER A 11 2.20 67.98 17.14
CA SER A 11 1.08 68.62 17.83
C SER A 11 0.74 67.70 18.99
N ALA A 12 0.96 68.15 20.22
CA ALA A 12 0.62 67.38 21.41
C ALA A 12 -0.89 67.11 21.48
N GLY A 13 -1.28 65.85 21.69
CA GLY A 13 -2.51 65.45 22.37
C GLY A 13 -3.85 65.89 21.76
N THR A 14 -4.18 65.51 20.53
CA THR A 14 -5.57 65.61 20.04
C THR A 14 -6.34 64.34 20.42
N GLU A 15 -7.44 64.49 21.16
CA GLU A 15 -8.35 63.41 21.54
C GLU A 15 -9.73 63.63 20.91
N MET A 16 -10.33 62.56 20.40
CA MET A 16 -11.69 62.52 19.84
C MET A 16 -12.51 61.56 20.71
N ASN A 17 -13.50 62.10 21.43
CA ASN A 17 -14.21 61.39 22.49
C ASN A 17 -15.73 61.66 22.43
N GLY A 18 -16.55 60.81 23.03
CA GLY A 18 -17.97 61.06 23.31
C GLY A 18 -18.90 61.20 22.09
N ASN A 19 -19.07 60.14 21.29
CA ASN A 19 -19.95 60.10 20.10
C ASN A 19 -19.56 61.04 18.96
N SER A 20 -18.30 61.46 18.88
CA SER A 20 -17.81 62.30 17.78
C SER A 20 -17.84 61.54 16.44
N GLN A 21 -18.15 62.22 15.34
CA GLN A 21 -18.26 61.63 14.00
C GLN A 21 -17.45 62.41 12.96
N VAL A 22 -16.61 61.71 12.19
CA VAL A 22 -15.97 62.22 10.97
C VAL A 22 -16.57 61.48 9.78
N GLN A 23 -17.16 62.22 8.83
CA GLN A 23 -17.89 61.63 7.73
C GLN A 23 -17.55 62.28 6.39
N VAL A 24 -17.35 61.43 5.37
CA VAL A 24 -17.23 61.81 3.96
C VAL A 24 -18.31 61.05 3.20
N GLN A 25 -19.35 61.74 2.73
CA GLN A 25 -20.55 61.10 2.19
C GLN A 25 -21.06 61.75 0.89
N GLY A 26 -21.49 60.90 -0.06
CA GLY A 26 -22.28 61.31 -1.22
C GLY A 26 -21.51 62.06 -2.32
N ASN A 27 -20.18 62.11 -2.25
CA ASN A 27 -19.35 62.85 -3.19
C ASN A 27 -19.28 62.14 -4.56
N LYS A 28 -19.25 62.91 -5.64
CA LYS A 28 -19.05 62.42 -7.02
C LYS A 28 -17.81 63.07 -7.63
N SER A 29 -16.76 62.30 -7.83
CA SER A 29 -15.48 62.74 -8.39
C SER A 29 -15.32 62.18 -9.80
N GLN A 30 -15.72 62.99 -10.80
CA GLN A 30 -15.70 62.61 -12.22
C GLN A 30 -14.46 63.12 -12.98
N GLY A 31 -13.82 64.19 -12.49
CA GLY A 31 -12.59 64.74 -13.07
C GLY A 31 -11.33 64.01 -12.60
N PRO A 32 -10.20 64.11 -13.33
CA PRO A 32 -8.96 63.46 -12.95
C PRO A 32 -8.33 64.13 -11.72
N VAL A 33 -7.82 63.33 -10.78
CA VAL A 33 -7.04 63.76 -9.60
C VAL A 33 -5.62 63.24 -9.79
N ILE A 34 -4.71 64.09 -10.26
CA ILE A 34 -3.36 63.70 -10.65
C ILE A 34 -2.33 64.36 -9.73
N SER A 35 -1.39 63.58 -9.23
CA SER A 35 -0.23 64.05 -8.48
C SER A 35 1.06 63.57 -9.15
N SER A 36 1.79 64.49 -9.76
CA SER A 36 3.17 64.25 -10.19
C SER A 36 4.10 64.71 -9.07
N GLY A 37 4.89 63.80 -8.51
CA GLY A 37 5.95 64.15 -7.57
C GLY A 37 6.78 65.35 -8.02
N GLY A 38 7.10 66.26 -7.10
CA GLY A 38 7.92 67.44 -7.40
C GLY A 38 9.39 67.07 -7.58
N LYS A 39 10.08 67.66 -8.56
CA LYS A 39 11.54 67.60 -8.67
C LYS A 39 12.14 68.69 -7.79
N GLY A 40 12.74 68.31 -6.67
CA GLY A 40 13.49 69.24 -5.82
C GLY A 40 14.96 69.23 -6.20
N SER A 41 15.50 70.36 -6.68
CA SER A 41 16.95 70.58 -6.69
C SER A 41 17.34 71.30 -5.40
N ALA A 42 18.30 70.75 -4.66
CA ALA A 42 18.90 71.48 -3.54
C ALA A 42 19.89 72.49 -4.11
N LEU A 43 19.63 73.79 -3.93
CA LEU A 43 20.55 74.87 -4.29
C LEU A 43 21.78 74.86 -3.36
N ALA A 44 22.84 74.17 -3.80
CA ALA A 44 24.25 74.50 -3.55
C ALA A 44 25.16 73.53 -4.35
N ASN A 45 25.58 73.94 -5.56
CA ASN A 45 26.74 73.45 -6.35
C ASN A 45 27.03 71.93 -6.51
N VAL A 46 26.07 71.04 -6.30
CA VAL A 46 26.17 69.61 -6.70
C VAL A 46 24.85 69.19 -7.35
N GLY A 47 24.91 68.59 -8.55
CA GLY A 47 23.76 68.22 -9.37
C GLY A 47 22.86 67.14 -8.76
N MET A 48 22.11 67.48 -7.72
CA MET A 48 21.12 66.61 -7.07
C MET A 48 19.70 66.93 -7.57
N SER A 49 19.04 65.94 -8.17
CA SER A 49 17.59 65.95 -8.43
C SER A 49 16.94 64.86 -7.57
N ILE A 50 16.12 65.26 -6.60
CA ILE A 50 15.32 64.33 -5.80
C ILE A 50 13.89 64.37 -6.32
N ASP A 51 13.38 63.24 -6.80
CA ASP A 51 11.94 63.08 -7.08
C ASP A 51 11.21 62.90 -5.73
N LEU A 52 10.37 63.87 -5.36
CA LEU A 52 9.50 63.76 -4.17
C LEU A 52 8.30 62.85 -4.47
N ALA A 53 7.83 62.10 -3.46
CA ALA A 53 6.67 61.22 -3.61
C ALA A 53 5.37 61.98 -3.89
N GLY A 54 4.68 61.68 -5.00
CA GLY A 54 3.34 62.20 -5.30
C GLY A 54 2.25 61.48 -4.51
N THR A 55 1.31 62.22 -3.90
CA THR A 55 0.08 61.64 -3.30
C THR A 55 -1.17 62.25 -3.93
N ALA A 56 -2.08 61.40 -4.41
CA ALA A 56 -3.39 61.76 -4.95
C ALA A 56 -4.47 61.12 -4.07
N GLN A 57 -5.40 61.92 -3.53
CA GLN A 57 -6.44 61.42 -2.62
C GLN A 57 -7.80 61.98 -3.00
N ALA A 58 -8.81 61.11 -3.13
CA ALA A 58 -10.19 61.48 -3.39
C ALA A 58 -11.11 60.87 -2.31
N ASN A 59 -11.96 61.70 -1.70
CA ASN A 59 -12.98 61.28 -0.73
C ASN A 59 -12.42 60.43 0.43
N SER A 60 -11.29 60.84 1.01
CA SER A 60 -10.61 60.12 2.09
C SER A 60 -10.83 60.75 3.47
N VAL A 61 -10.77 59.92 4.51
CA VAL A 61 -10.65 60.33 5.91
C VAL A 61 -9.25 59.95 6.38
N GLY A 62 -8.47 60.93 6.83
CA GLY A 62 -7.14 60.72 7.39
C GLY A 62 -7.08 61.16 8.85
N ILE A 63 -6.76 60.24 9.75
CA ILE A 63 -6.66 60.46 11.19
C ILE A 63 -5.23 60.09 11.59
N ALA A 64 -4.51 61.01 12.24
CA ALA A 64 -3.15 60.73 12.63
C ALA A 64 -2.78 61.31 13.98
N ALA A 65 -2.07 60.51 14.77
CA ALA A 65 -1.66 60.84 16.14
C ALA A 65 -2.82 61.28 17.06
N ILE A 66 -4.05 60.82 16.78
CA ILE A 66 -5.27 61.15 17.54
C ILE A 66 -5.70 59.94 18.37
N HIS A 67 -6.03 60.15 19.64
CA HIS A 67 -6.73 59.14 20.46
C HIS A 67 -8.22 59.17 20.11
N MET A 68 -8.81 58.05 19.72
CA MET A 68 -10.24 57.95 19.42
C MET A 68 -10.95 57.05 20.45
N ARG A 69 -11.99 57.56 21.09
CA ARG A 69 -12.85 56.81 22.02
C ARG A 69 -14.33 57.07 21.70
N ASP A 70 -15.14 56.03 21.69
CA ASP A 70 -16.61 56.12 21.47
C ASP A 70 -16.96 56.96 20.23
N SER A 71 -16.22 56.82 19.13
CA SER A 71 -16.30 57.72 17.98
C SER A 71 -16.47 56.97 16.66
N GLN A 72 -16.87 57.68 15.59
CA GLN A 72 -17.15 57.09 14.28
C GLN A 72 -16.38 57.78 13.15
N ALA A 73 -15.74 57.00 12.28
CA ALA A 73 -15.20 57.47 11.01
C ALA A 73 -15.92 56.77 9.86
N GLN A 74 -16.47 57.54 8.92
CA GLN A 74 -17.37 57.01 7.90
C GLN A 74 -17.05 57.55 6.50
N VAL A 75 -16.97 56.66 5.52
CA VAL A 75 -16.88 56.97 4.09
C VAL A 75 -18.03 56.27 3.38
N LEU A 76 -19.07 57.01 2.98
CA LEU A 76 -20.36 56.43 2.57
C LEU A 76 -20.85 56.94 1.21
N ARG A 77 -21.35 56.05 0.36
CA ARG A 77 -22.07 56.41 -0.88
C ARG A 77 -21.29 57.35 -1.82
N ASN A 78 -19.95 57.34 -1.78
CA ASN A 78 -19.12 58.16 -2.65
C ASN A 78 -18.89 57.44 -3.99
N GLN A 79 -18.72 58.21 -5.07
CA GLN A 79 -18.50 57.72 -6.43
C GLN A 79 -17.26 58.41 -7.02
N VAL A 80 -16.19 57.67 -7.23
CA VAL A 80 -14.99 58.12 -7.95
C VAL A 80 -14.96 57.39 -9.28
N THR A 81 -15.14 58.13 -10.37
CA THR A 81 -15.13 57.58 -11.74
C THR A 81 -14.09 58.24 -12.63
N GLY A 82 -13.52 59.37 -12.22
CA GLY A 82 -12.38 59.99 -12.88
C GLY A 82 -11.05 59.37 -12.43
N LEU A 83 -10.05 59.41 -13.30
CA LEU A 83 -8.71 58.88 -13.06
C LEU A 83 -8.08 59.49 -11.80
N VAL A 84 -7.72 58.67 -10.81
CA VAL A 84 -6.89 59.08 -9.67
C VAL A 84 -5.49 58.53 -9.89
N ASN A 85 -4.51 59.40 -10.16
CA ASN A 85 -3.17 58.96 -10.56
C ASN A 85 -2.07 59.60 -9.69
N ALA A 86 -1.13 58.79 -9.22
CA ALA A 86 0.06 59.26 -8.50
C ALA A 86 1.36 58.70 -9.11
N LEU A 87 2.31 59.58 -9.43
CA LEU A 87 3.69 59.23 -9.80
C LEU A 87 4.61 59.38 -8.59
N GLY A 88 5.29 58.29 -8.22
CA GLY A 88 6.25 58.22 -7.12
C GLY A 88 5.65 58.06 -5.72
N GLY A 89 4.37 57.69 -5.59
CA GLY A 89 3.75 57.53 -4.26
C GLY A 89 2.39 56.84 -4.25
N ALA A 90 1.37 57.47 -3.62
CA ALA A 90 0.11 56.80 -3.31
C ALA A 90 -1.11 57.48 -3.96
N ALA A 91 -1.95 56.68 -4.63
CA ALA A 91 -3.27 57.07 -5.13
C ALA A 91 -4.36 56.42 -4.26
N THR A 92 -5.24 57.22 -3.67
CA THR A 92 -6.27 56.72 -2.75
C THR A 92 -7.66 57.28 -3.08
N ALA A 93 -8.67 56.42 -3.05
CA ALA A 93 -10.07 56.78 -3.32
C ALA A 93 -11.01 56.12 -2.30
N ASN A 94 -11.87 56.92 -1.63
CA ASN A 94 -12.84 56.43 -0.65
C ASN A 94 -12.21 55.64 0.52
N VAL A 95 -11.10 56.13 1.10
CA VAL A 95 -10.30 55.39 2.09
C VAL A 95 -10.41 56.01 3.49
N ILE A 96 -10.45 55.18 4.54
CA ILE A 96 -10.18 55.61 5.92
C ILE A 96 -8.74 55.23 6.26
N MET A 97 -7.92 56.18 6.70
CA MET A 97 -6.54 55.95 7.11
C MET A 97 -6.37 56.41 8.56
N VAL A 98 -5.92 55.51 9.42
CA VAL A 98 -5.55 55.78 10.81
C VAL A 98 -4.09 55.40 10.99
N ALA A 99 -3.24 56.38 11.34
CA ALA A 99 -1.80 56.17 11.44
C ALA A 99 -1.17 56.90 12.63
N SER A 100 -0.11 56.35 13.23
CA SER A 100 0.70 57.04 14.24
C SER A 100 2.19 56.99 13.89
N GLY A 101 2.87 58.14 14.04
CA GLY A 101 4.32 58.27 13.83
C GLY A 101 5.16 58.06 15.10
N GLU A 102 4.55 58.15 16.29
CA GLU A 102 5.20 57.98 17.60
C GLU A 102 4.35 57.05 18.48
N GLY A 103 4.77 55.79 18.62
CA GLY A 103 4.06 54.80 19.43
C GLY A 103 2.65 54.45 18.93
N SER A 104 2.06 53.41 19.51
CA SER A 104 0.70 52.99 19.18
C SER A 104 -0.33 53.93 19.82
N LYS A 105 -1.40 54.29 19.09
CA LYS A 105 -2.45 55.20 19.60
C LYS A 105 -3.80 54.48 19.74
N PRO A 106 -4.56 54.68 20.84
CA PRO A 106 -5.81 53.99 21.09
C PRO A 106 -6.96 54.40 20.14
N LEU A 107 -7.68 53.38 19.66
CA LEU A 107 -8.97 53.42 18.99
C LEU A 107 -9.94 52.54 19.81
N THR A 108 -10.58 53.11 20.82
CA THR A 108 -11.39 52.37 21.79
C THR A 108 -12.89 52.52 21.50
N SER A 109 -13.63 51.40 21.50
CA SER A 109 -15.10 51.33 21.36
C SER A 109 -15.63 52.16 20.17
N SER A 110 -14.84 52.22 19.08
CA SER A 110 -15.05 53.12 17.94
C SER A 110 -15.42 52.35 16.66
N ARG A 111 -16.09 53.02 15.73
CA ARG A 111 -16.59 52.42 14.48
C ARG A 111 -15.96 53.03 13.24
N LEU A 112 -15.39 52.19 12.37
CA LEU A 112 -14.90 52.57 11.04
C LEU A 112 -15.82 51.96 9.99
N LEU A 113 -16.45 52.78 9.15
CA LEU A 113 -17.45 52.31 8.17
C LEU A 113 -17.12 52.81 6.76
N VAL A 114 -16.84 51.88 5.84
CA VAL A 114 -16.72 52.14 4.41
C VAL A 114 -17.83 51.39 3.69
N MET A 115 -18.85 52.10 3.21
CA MET A 115 -20.08 51.46 2.75
C MET A 115 -20.69 52.10 1.50
N ASN A 116 -21.18 51.27 0.59
CA ASN A 116 -21.88 51.69 -0.63
C ASN A 116 -21.06 52.61 -1.54
N ASN A 117 -19.73 52.51 -1.52
CA ASN A 117 -18.86 53.35 -2.35
C ASN A 117 -18.55 52.69 -3.70
N LYS A 118 -18.31 53.52 -4.72
CA LYS A 118 -17.81 53.12 -6.03
C LYS A 118 -16.49 53.84 -6.31
N ALA A 119 -15.46 53.10 -6.70
CA ALA A 119 -14.18 53.65 -7.13
C ALA A 119 -13.73 52.94 -8.41
N SER A 120 -13.29 53.72 -9.40
CA SER A 120 -12.77 53.22 -10.68
C SER A 120 -11.52 54.01 -11.09
N GLN A 121 -10.60 53.38 -11.82
CA GLN A 121 -9.40 54.01 -12.41
C GLN A 121 -8.46 54.64 -11.37
N VAL A 122 -7.99 53.84 -10.41
CA VAL A 122 -7.05 54.30 -9.37
C VAL A 122 -5.66 53.74 -9.65
N ASN A 123 -4.75 54.61 -10.06
CA ASN A 123 -3.44 54.24 -10.59
C ASN A 123 -2.29 54.82 -9.74
N ALA A 124 -1.32 53.99 -9.37
CA ALA A 124 -0.09 54.43 -8.71
C ALA A 124 1.13 53.85 -9.39
N PHE A 125 2.13 54.68 -9.66
CA PHE A 125 3.37 54.27 -10.30
C PHE A 125 4.54 54.57 -9.37
N GLY A 126 5.35 53.57 -9.04
CA GLY A 126 6.60 53.75 -8.29
C GLY A 126 7.61 54.61 -9.07
N ALA A 127 8.48 55.31 -8.35
CA ALA A 127 9.52 56.18 -8.94
C ALA A 127 10.92 55.76 -8.51
N LYS A 128 11.92 55.98 -9.36
CA LYS A 128 13.35 55.79 -9.06
C LYS A 128 14.04 57.15 -8.96
N ALA A 129 14.73 57.40 -7.85
CA ALA A 129 15.64 58.53 -7.71
C ALA A 129 17.11 58.06 -7.77
N SER A 130 17.89 58.62 -8.70
CA SER A 130 19.34 58.44 -8.75
C SER A 130 20.03 59.45 -7.85
N VAL A 131 20.68 59.01 -6.77
CA VAL A 131 21.44 59.89 -5.87
C VAL A 131 22.93 59.78 -6.23
N LEU A 132 23.55 60.90 -6.66
CA LEU A 132 24.96 60.96 -7.07
C LEU A 132 25.93 61.29 -5.90
N LEU A 133 25.66 60.76 -4.71
CA LEU A 133 26.54 60.87 -3.54
C LEU A 133 26.55 59.54 -2.79
N GLY A 134 27.53 58.68 -3.09
CA GLY A 134 27.78 57.44 -2.34
C GLY A 134 26.71 56.33 -2.51
N THR A 135 26.96 55.41 -3.45
CA THR A 135 26.48 54.01 -3.50
C THR A 135 24.99 53.64 -3.24
N GLY A 136 24.01 54.53 -3.31
CA GLY A 136 22.59 54.16 -3.14
C GLY A 136 21.62 54.79 -4.13
N SER A 137 20.75 54.00 -4.75
CA SER A 137 19.53 54.51 -5.42
C SER A 137 18.34 54.41 -4.46
N LEU A 138 17.50 55.44 -4.42
CA LEU A 138 16.29 55.46 -3.58
C LEU A 138 15.08 55.22 -4.48
N GLN A 139 14.41 54.09 -4.31
CA GLN A 139 13.21 53.73 -5.07
C GLN A 139 11.96 53.83 -4.19
N LEU A 140 10.95 54.56 -4.67
CA LEU A 140 9.68 54.79 -3.98
C LEU A 140 8.61 53.82 -4.52
N PRO A 141 7.94 53.01 -3.68
CA PRO A 141 6.92 52.07 -4.11
C PRO A 141 5.60 52.78 -4.46
N GLY A 142 4.93 52.30 -5.52
CA GLY A 142 3.59 52.77 -5.90
C GLY A 142 2.50 52.11 -5.05
N ARG A 143 1.51 52.88 -4.55
CA ARG A 143 0.36 52.30 -3.82
C ARG A 143 -0.99 52.84 -4.30
N ALA A 144 -1.78 52.00 -4.96
CA ALA A 144 -3.15 52.32 -5.37
C ALA A 144 -4.14 51.72 -4.37
N THR A 145 -5.09 52.50 -3.86
CA THR A 145 -6.05 52.05 -2.84
C THR A 145 -7.46 52.57 -3.12
N ALA A 146 -8.45 51.69 -3.06
CA ALA A 146 -9.84 51.99 -3.32
C ALA A 146 -10.76 51.39 -2.24
N ASN A 147 -11.71 52.17 -1.72
CA ASN A 147 -12.74 51.75 -0.75
C ASN A 147 -12.19 50.96 0.45
N SER A 148 -11.02 51.36 0.98
CA SER A 148 -10.22 50.55 1.91
C SER A 148 -10.09 51.21 3.28
N VAL A 149 -9.69 50.42 4.28
CA VAL A 149 -9.34 50.91 5.62
C VAL A 149 -7.87 50.56 5.89
N LEU A 150 -7.06 51.55 6.25
CA LEU A 150 -5.63 51.37 6.53
C LEU A 150 -5.35 51.77 7.98
N LEU A 151 -4.88 50.82 8.78
CA LEU A 151 -4.46 51.00 10.16
C LEU A 151 -2.94 50.79 10.25
N ASP A 152 -2.23 51.75 10.85
CA ASP A 152 -0.81 51.63 11.15
C ASP A 152 -0.53 52.17 12.55
N ALA A 153 0.24 51.42 13.36
CA ALA A 153 0.55 51.81 14.75
C ALA A 153 -0.70 52.21 15.56
N THR A 154 -1.77 51.41 15.50
CA THR A 154 -3.06 51.69 16.16
C THR A 154 -3.41 50.60 17.18
N GLU A 155 -3.82 50.97 18.40
CA GLU A 155 -4.37 50.03 19.39
C GLU A 155 -5.90 50.07 19.34
N ALA A 156 -6.50 49.20 18.53
CA ALA A 156 -7.93 49.04 18.45
C ALA A 156 -8.45 48.15 19.59
N HIS A 157 -9.30 48.70 20.45
CA HIS A 157 -9.97 47.96 21.51
C HIS A 157 -11.49 48.08 21.35
N GLU A 158 -12.22 46.97 21.32
CA GLU A 158 -13.67 46.94 21.06
C GLU A 158 -14.08 47.67 19.77
N ALA A 159 -13.17 47.76 18.80
CA ALA A 159 -13.42 48.51 17.57
C ALA A 159 -14.22 47.67 16.57
N ARG A 160 -15.13 48.32 15.84
CA ARG A 160 -15.88 47.69 14.74
C ARG A 160 -15.49 48.31 13.40
N VAL A 161 -14.89 47.51 12.53
CA VAL A 161 -14.58 47.89 11.14
C VAL A 161 -15.55 47.18 10.21
N SER A 162 -16.21 47.94 9.34
CA SER A 162 -17.19 47.39 8.40
C SER A 162 -16.96 47.92 6.98
N MET A 163 -16.70 47.01 6.04
CA MET A 163 -16.59 47.28 4.61
C MET A 163 -17.73 46.56 3.88
N VAL A 164 -18.77 47.28 3.48
CA VAL A 164 -20.02 46.66 3.00
C VAL A 164 -20.50 47.27 1.69
N GLN A 165 -20.89 46.42 0.73
CA GLN A 165 -21.50 46.86 -0.54
C GLN A 165 -20.62 47.82 -1.36
N ASN A 166 -19.29 47.70 -1.31
CA ASN A 166 -18.40 48.54 -2.08
C ASN A 166 -18.08 47.92 -3.45
N GLN A 167 -17.91 48.78 -4.46
CA GLN A 167 -17.52 48.41 -5.82
C GLN A 167 -16.18 49.08 -6.18
N ALA A 168 -15.17 48.29 -6.48
CA ALA A 168 -13.86 48.75 -6.94
C ALA A 168 -13.55 48.15 -8.31
N ASP A 169 -13.11 48.98 -9.25
CA ASP A 169 -12.82 48.58 -10.63
C ASP A 169 -11.52 49.25 -11.11
N ASP A 170 -10.69 48.53 -11.87
CA ASP A 170 -9.45 49.05 -12.47
C ASP A 170 -8.54 49.79 -11.46
N VAL A 171 -8.03 49.05 -10.47
CA VAL A 171 -7.06 49.56 -9.49
C VAL A 171 -5.70 49.00 -9.83
N VAL A 172 -4.78 49.87 -10.24
CA VAL A 172 -3.49 49.48 -10.82
C VAL A 172 -2.33 50.08 -10.03
N SER A 173 -1.36 49.24 -9.67
CA SER A 173 -0.08 49.70 -9.12
C SER A 173 1.09 49.11 -9.90
N MET A 174 2.00 49.94 -10.40
CA MET A 174 3.30 49.46 -10.90
C MET A 174 4.39 49.78 -9.90
N GLY A 175 5.14 48.77 -9.47
CA GLY A 175 6.20 48.89 -8.47
C GLY A 175 5.69 48.94 -7.02
N GLY A 176 4.59 48.27 -6.70
CA GLY A 176 4.09 48.17 -5.31
C GLY A 176 2.73 47.48 -5.16
N ALA A 177 1.79 48.08 -4.43
CA ALA A 177 0.54 47.43 -4.02
C ALA A 177 -0.73 48.07 -4.59
N ALA A 178 -1.67 47.25 -5.08
CA ALA A 178 -3.02 47.62 -5.48
C ALA A 178 -4.03 47.01 -4.52
N LEU A 179 -4.77 47.85 -3.78
CA LEU A 179 -5.67 47.44 -2.69
C LEU A 179 -7.11 47.89 -3.01
N ALA A 180 -8.04 46.95 -3.08
CA ALA A 180 -9.44 47.21 -3.40
C ALA A 180 -10.36 46.58 -2.35
N ASN A 181 -11.20 47.39 -1.71
CA ASN A 181 -12.07 46.95 -0.60
C ASN A 181 -11.26 46.19 0.49
N ALA A 182 -10.04 46.65 0.77
CA ALA A 182 -9.10 45.95 1.63
C ALA A 182 -9.01 46.61 3.01
N LEU A 183 -8.74 45.80 4.03
CA LEU A 183 -8.30 46.26 5.34
C LEU A 183 -6.83 45.86 5.52
N THR A 184 -5.97 46.83 5.82
CA THR A 184 -4.59 46.54 6.22
C THR A 184 -4.35 47.01 7.64
N ALA A 185 -3.79 46.18 8.50
CA ALA A 185 -3.32 46.56 9.83
C ALA A 185 -1.83 46.24 9.97
N SER A 186 -1.01 47.24 10.29
CA SER A 186 0.43 47.12 10.48
C SER A 186 0.81 47.65 11.87
N ARG A 187 1.73 46.98 12.58
CA ARG A 187 2.23 47.43 13.90
C ARG A 187 1.12 47.79 14.89
N SER A 188 -0.03 47.12 14.79
CA SER A 188 -1.26 47.49 15.49
C SER A 188 -1.63 46.43 16.53
N LYS A 189 -2.50 46.76 17.48
CA LYS A 189 -3.11 45.79 18.41
C LYS A 189 -4.61 45.76 18.17
N LEU A 190 -5.17 44.61 17.88
CA LEU A 190 -6.62 44.42 17.68
C LEU A 190 -7.16 43.55 18.82
N ARG A 191 -7.82 44.19 19.79
CA ARG A 191 -8.40 43.55 20.98
C ARG A 191 -9.91 43.66 20.94
N ASP A 192 -10.62 42.55 21.12
CA ASP A 192 -12.09 42.48 21.14
C ASP A 192 -12.76 43.12 19.91
N SER A 193 -12.03 43.13 18.79
CA SER A 193 -12.39 43.91 17.61
C SER A 193 -13.13 43.05 16.59
N GLN A 194 -14.14 43.64 15.93
CA GLN A 194 -14.93 42.97 14.90
C GLN A 194 -14.66 43.60 13.54
N ILE A 195 -14.19 42.80 12.59
CA ILE A 195 -13.97 43.17 11.20
C ILE A 195 -14.97 42.40 10.34
N GLN A 196 -15.79 43.15 9.60
CA GLN A 196 -16.77 42.59 8.66
C GLN A 196 -16.52 43.15 7.26
N SER A 197 -16.38 42.25 6.29
CA SER A 197 -16.30 42.57 4.87
C SER A 197 -17.37 41.77 4.13
N SER A 198 -18.43 42.43 3.65
CA SER A 198 -19.55 41.71 3.03
C SER A 198 -20.15 42.37 1.80
N ASN A 199 -20.56 41.55 0.84
CA ASN A 199 -21.19 41.99 -0.41
C ASN A 199 -20.33 42.98 -1.23
N ASN A 200 -19.01 42.90 -1.13
CA ASN A 200 -18.11 43.76 -1.91
C ASN A 200 -17.79 43.15 -3.28
N GLN A 201 -17.60 44.00 -4.28
CA GLN A 201 -17.24 43.63 -5.64
C GLN A 201 -15.92 44.31 -6.03
N ALA A 202 -14.96 43.54 -6.51
CA ALA A 202 -13.68 44.02 -6.98
C ALA A 202 -13.35 43.40 -8.35
N GLN A 203 -13.00 44.23 -9.32
CA GLN A 203 -12.70 43.80 -10.68
C GLN A 203 -11.42 44.48 -11.21
N ALA A 204 -10.64 43.75 -12.01
CA ALA A 204 -9.46 44.28 -12.70
C ALA A 204 -8.43 44.91 -11.76
N ILE A 205 -8.00 44.17 -10.75
CA ILE A 205 -7.00 44.64 -9.76
C ILE A 205 -5.62 44.15 -10.20
N ARG A 206 -4.69 45.08 -10.43
CA ARG A 206 -3.38 44.76 -11.01
C ARG A 206 -2.24 45.34 -10.19
N ALA A 207 -1.26 44.52 -9.85
CA ALA A 207 -0.02 44.95 -9.23
C ALA A 207 1.19 44.43 -10.01
N GLY A 208 2.19 45.27 -10.24
CA GLY A 208 3.44 44.88 -10.89
C GLY A 208 4.64 45.04 -9.95
N GLY A 209 5.51 44.04 -9.91
CA GLY A 209 6.87 44.14 -9.43
C GLY A 209 7.73 44.85 -10.48
N GLY A 210 8.63 45.71 -10.03
CA GLY A 210 9.48 46.50 -10.92
C GLY A 210 10.77 45.77 -11.28
N SER A 211 10.99 45.52 -12.58
CA SER A 211 12.32 45.37 -13.21
C SER A 211 12.26 45.86 -14.67
N ALA A 212 13.42 46.26 -15.20
CA ALA A 212 13.69 46.83 -16.53
C ALA A 212 13.32 48.31 -16.80
N GLY A 213 14.30 49.18 -16.59
CA GLY A 213 14.48 50.39 -17.40
C GLY A 213 15.44 50.07 -18.55
N LEU A 214 15.06 50.39 -19.78
CA LEU A 214 15.95 50.35 -20.95
C LEU A 214 17.02 51.44 -20.78
N GLY A 215 18.18 51.08 -20.24
CA GLY A 215 19.32 51.99 -20.10
C GLY A 215 20.61 51.22 -19.88
N ARG A 216 21.54 51.30 -20.85
CA ARG A 216 22.85 50.65 -20.79
C ARG A 216 23.66 51.23 -19.62
N GLY A 217 24.04 50.39 -18.65
CA GLY A 217 25.15 50.69 -17.73
C GLY A 217 24.88 50.40 -16.25
N MET A 218 25.40 49.26 -15.79
CA MET A 218 25.94 48.91 -14.46
C MET A 218 25.19 49.28 -13.15
N LEU A 219 25.06 48.24 -12.31
CA LEU A 219 24.96 48.17 -10.83
C LEU A 219 23.56 48.07 -10.17
N ALA A 220 23.37 46.89 -9.54
CA ALA A 220 22.44 46.48 -8.48
C ALA A 220 20.93 46.76 -8.66
N GLU A 221 20.22 45.73 -9.12
CA GLU A 221 18.77 45.66 -9.28
C GLU A 221 18.10 45.20 -7.97
N VAL A 222 17.25 46.04 -7.36
CA VAL A 222 16.46 45.69 -6.16
C VAL A 222 15.05 45.30 -6.57
N ASN A 223 14.66 44.08 -6.20
CA ASN A 223 13.36 43.46 -6.47
C ASN A 223 12.20 44.16 -5.75
N LEU A 224 11.24 44.70 -6.49
CA LEU A 224 9.94 45.13 -5.93
C LEU A 224 8.95 43.97 -6.01
N THR A 225 8.31 43.61 -4.89
CA THR A 225 7.23 42.63 -4.84
C THR A 225 5.89 43.30 -5.11
N GLY A 226 5.17 42.86 -6.15
CA GLY A 226 3.82 43.35 -6.46
C GLY A 226 2.76 42.71 -5.56
N VAL A 227 1.84 43.47 -4.97
CA VAL A 227 0.70 42.89 -4.20
C VAL A 227 -0.63 43.42 -4.74
N ALA A 228 -1.44 42.55 -5.33
CA ALA A 228 -2.81 42.85 -5.73
C ALA A 228 -3.77 42.23 -4.71
N ALA A 229 -4.52 43.02 -3.96
CA ALA A 229 -5.43 42.54 -2.93
C ALA A 229 -6.84 43.08 -3.12
N ALA A 230 -7.81 42.19 -3.20
CA ALA A 230 -9.24 42.51 -3.32
C ALA A 230 -10.04 41.87 -2.19
N ASN A 231 -10.94 42.63 -1.57
CA ASN A 231 -11.82 42.17 -0.49
C ASN A 231 -11.03 41.42 0.62
N THR A 232 -9.83 41.92 0.92
CA THR A 232 -8.81 41.19 1.70
C THR A 232 -8.56 41.86 3.04
N VAL A 233 -8.30 41.06 4.07
CA VAL A 233 -7.80 41.52 5.36
C VAL A 233 -6.36 41.07 5.52
N ALA A 234 -5.43 42.03 5.57
CA ALA A 234 -4.01 41.77 5.74
C ALA A 234 -3.52 42.39 7.05
N VAL A 235 -2.97 41.55 7.93
CA VAL A 235 -2.47 41.96 9.25
C VAL A 235 -1.00 41.59 9.35
N SER A 236 -0.15 42.56 9.68
CA SER A 236 1.30 42.38 9.72
C SER A 236 1.91 43.00 10.98
N ASN A 237 2.86 42.30 11.60
CA ASN A 237 3.58 42.77 12.79
C ASN A 237 2.65 43.30 13.89
N SER A 238 1.52 42.62 14.11
CA SER A 238 0.41 43.12 14.93
C SER A 238 -0.02 42.09 15.99
N GLU A 239 -0.65 42.58 17.05
CA GLU A 239 -1.21 41.76 18.12
C GLU A 239 -2.70 41.51 17.85
N LEU A 240 -3.18 40.28 18.02
CA LEU A 240 -4.59 39.91 17.92
C LEU A 240 -5.06 39.31 19.25
N GLN A 241 -6.23 39.73 19.74
CA GLN A 241 -6.87 39.17 20.94
C GLN A 241 -8.38 39.26 20.78
N ALA A 242 -9.12 38.16 20.96
CA ALA A 242 -10.59 38.17 20.82
C ALA A 242 -11.13 38.74 19.49
N ALA A 243 -10.31 38.71 18.42
CA ALA A 243 -10.66 39.35 17.15
C ALA A 243 -11.57 38.44 16.30
N ARG A 244 -12.64 39.03 15.74
CA ARG A 244 -13.58 38.33 14.85
C ARG A 244 -13.52 38.90 13.44
N LEU A 245 -13.11 38.07 12.48
CA LEU A 245 -12.94 38.43 11.07
C LEU A 245 -13.94 37.65 10.24
N ASN A 246 -14.85 38.35 9.55
CA ASN A 246 -15.87 37.71 8.73
C ASN A 246 -15.92 38.32 7.32
N LEU A 247 -15.59 37.50 6.33
CA LEU A 247 -15.64 37.83 4.90
C LEU A 247 -16.76 37.02 4.25
N SER A 248 -17.86 37.66 3.86
CA SER A 248 -19.04 36.98 3.31
C SER A 248 -19.57 37.58 2.02
N ASP A 249 -20.03 36.71 1.11
CA ASP A 249 -20.72 37.12 -0.13
C ASP A 249 -19.91 38.11 -1.00
N ASN A 250 -18.57 38.09 -0.92
CA ASN A 250 -17.72 38.97 -1.72
C ASN A 250 -17.41 38.35 -3.08
N LYS A 251 -17.23 39.20 -4.10
CA LYS A 251 -16.86 38.82 -5.47
C LYS A 251 -15.58 39.53 -5.89
N ALA A 252 -14.57 38.75 -6.30
CA ALA A 252 -13.31 39.25 -6.84
C ALA A 252 -13.04 38.59 -8.21
N THR A 253 -12.82 39.40 -9.24
CA THR A 253 -12.63 38.92 -10.61
C THR A 253 -11.47 39.62 -11.31
N GLN A 254 -10.72 38.89 -12.15
CA GLN A 254 -9.64 39.45 -12.98
C GLN A 254 -8.55 40.10 -12.12
N MET A 255 -7.92 39.33 -11.25
CA MET A 255 -6.79 39.80 -10.46
C MET A 255 -5.47 39.37 -11.08
N THR A 256 -4.51 40.27 -11.12
CA THR A 256 -3.18 39.96 -11.64
C THR A 256 -2.10 40.59 -10.77
N SER A 257 -1.14 39.77 -10.32
CA SER A 257 0.09 40.26 -9.72
C SER A 257 1.30 39.76 -10.50
N THR A 258 2.20 40.65 -10.89
CA THR A 258 3.51 40.30 -11.46
C THR A 258 4.58 40.54 -10.41
N GLY A 259 5.52 39.62 -10.22
CA GLY A 259 6.58 39.71 -9.22
C GLY A 259 6.12 39.60 -7.76
N GLY A 260 4.91 39.10 -7.47
CA GLY A 260 4.46 38.94 -6.08
C GLY A 260 3.12 38.21 -5.90
N SER A 261 2.23 38.73 -5.06
CA SER A 261 1.03 38.01 -4.59
C SER A 261 -0.28 38.62 -5.08
N ALA A 262 -1.25 37.78 -5.42
CA ALA A 262 -2.63 38.13 -5.72
C ALA A 262 -3.54 37.53 -4.64
N LEU A 263 -4.26 38.37 -3.87
CA LEU A 263 -5.09 37.99 -2.73
C LEU A 263 -6.57 38.34 -2.98
N ALA A 264 -7.39 37.36 -3.35
CA ALA A 264 -8.82 37.55 -3.60
C ALA A 264 -9.64 37.01 -2.44
N ASN A 265 -10.49 37.84 -1.82
CA ASN A 265 -11.36 37.48 -0.70
C ASN A 265 -10.63 36.71 0.42
N SER A 266 -9.40 37.12 0.74
CA SER A 266 -8.49 36.33 1.59
C SER A 266 -8.17 37.04 2.90
N ILE A 267 -7.76 36.26 3.90
CA ILE A 267 -7.21 36.76 5.16
C ILE A 267 -5.75 36.33 5.24
N SER A 268 -4.86 37.28 5.54
CA SER A 268 -3.42 37.02 5.64
C SER A 268 -2.85 37.61 6.93
N PHE A 269 -2.11 36.80 7.67
CA PHE A 269 -1.38 37.19 8.87
C PHE A 269 0.11 36.94 8.68
N THR A 270 0.94 37.92 9.01
CA THR A 270 2.40 37.80 8.94
C THR A 270 3.05 38.37 10.20
N ASP A 271 3.90 37.57 10.86
CA ASP A 271 4.64 37.95 12.08
C ASP A 271 3.71 38.56 13.14
N HIS A 272 2.78 37.78 13.67
CA HIS A 272 1.77 38.26 14.61
C HIS A 272 1.93 37.60 15.98
N GLN A 273 1.40 38.26 17.01
CA GLN A 273 1.34 37.72 18.36
C GLN A 273 -0.13 37.65 18.80
N LEU A 274 -0.58 36.50 19.29
CA LEU A 274 -1.84 36.44 20.03
C LEU A 274 -1.51 36.44 21.52
N THR A 275 -2.01 37.44 22.25
CA THR A 275 -1.82 37.51 23.71
C THR A 275 -3.18 37.63 24.40
N GLY A 276 -3.34 36.95 25.55
CA GLY A 276 -4.56 36.99 26.36
C GLY A 276 -5.56 35.84 26.11
N GLY A 277 -6.35 35.52 27.14
CA GLY A 277 -7.20 34.32 27.23
C GLY A 277 -8.44 34.26 26.33
N ALA A 278 -8.48 35.00 25.23
CA ALA A 278 -9.63 35.05 24.34
C ALA A 278 -9.19 34.78 22.89
N GLY A 279 -9.61 33.63 22.34
CA GLY A 279 -9.28 33.16 20.99
C GLY A 279 -9.75 34.08 19.86
N TYR A 280 -9.39 33.79 18.61
CA TYR A 280 -9.82 34.56 17.44
C TYR A 280 -10.57 33.69 16.42
N ASP A 281 -11.47 34.33 15.67
CA ASP A 281 -12.27 33.67 14.64
C ASP A 281 -11.99 34.30 13.26
N ALA A 282 -11.70 33.45 12.27
CA ALA A 282 -11.60 33.83 10.88
C ALA A 282 -12.56 32.98 10.03
N ASN A 283 -13.57 33.63 9.46
CA ASN A 283 -14.62 32.98 8.67
C ASN A 283 -14.71 33.60 7.25
N LEU A 284 -14.61 32.74 6.24
CA LEU A 284 -14.86 33.05 4.83
C LEU A 284 -16.06 32.25 4.34
N GLN A 285 -17.14 32.93 3.96
CA GLN A 285 -18.39 32.28 3.57
C GLN A 285 -18.97 32.81 2.26
N LYS A 286 -19.40 31.91 1.36
CA LYS A 286 -20.11 32.28 0.11
C LYS A 286 -19.35 33.24 -0.82
N ASN A 287 -18.02 33.32 -0.69
CA ASN A 287 -17.21 34.21 -1.53
C ASN A 287 -16.96 33.59 -2.92
N GLN A 288 -16.83 34.44 -3.93
CA GLN A 288 -16.55 34.07 -5.31
C GLN A 288 -15.26 34.73 -5.80
N ALA A 289 -14.29 33.94 -6.21
CA ALA A 289 -13.04 34.39 -6.81
C ALA A 289 -12.87 33.78 -8.21
N THR A 290 -12.62 34.59 -9.23
CA THR A 290 -12.46 34.11 -10.60
C THR A 290 -11.31 34.79 -11.32
N ASN A 291 -10.46 34.03 -12.01
CA ASN A 291 -9.32 34.54 -12.75
C ASN A 291 -8.37 35.32 -11.82
N VAL A 292 -7.72 34.59 -10.91
CA VAL A 292 -6.75 35.12 -9.95
C VAL A 292 -5.37 34.61 -10.35
N GLN A 293 -4.54 35.53 -10.84
CA GLN A 293 -3.26 35.19 -11.45
C GLN A 293 -2.10 35.85 -10.72
N ALA A 294 -1.05 35.08 -10.46
CA ALA A 294 0.21 35.59 -9.94
C ALA A 294 1.38 35.07 -10.80
N PHE A 295 2.24 35.97 -11.25
CA PHE A 295 3.37 35.66 -12.12
C PHE A 295 4.68 35.95 -11.38
N GLY A 296 5.54 34.96 -11.23
CA GLY A 296 6.91 35.13 -10.74
C GLY A 296 7.73 35.90 -11.76
N GLY A 297 8.81 36.55 -11.32
CA GLY A 297 9.64 37.34 -12.24
C GLY A 297 10.34 36.48 -13.29
N GLU A 298 10.20 36.85 -14.56
CA GLU A 298 11.05 36.38 -15.67
C GLU A 298 12.27 37.31 -15.78
N GLY A 299 13.45 36.83 -15.41
CA GLY A 299 14.71 37.53 -15.64
C GLY A 299 15.43 36.97 -16.86
N SER A 300 15.73 37.82 -17.86
CA SER A 300 16.54 37.45 -19.03
C SER A 300 18.01 37.25 -18.65
N LEU A 301 18.57 36.09 -19.03
CA LEU A 301 19.94 35.63 -18.74
C LEU A 301 21.01 36.23 -19.65
N LEU A 302 21.13 37.56 -19.69
CA LEU A 302 22.33 38.21 -20.26
C LEU A 302 23.00 39.10 -19.22
N GLY A 303 23.92 38.48 -18.45
CA GLY A 303 24.94 39.21 -17.70
C GLY A 303 25.35 38.61 -16.36
N GLY A 304 26.21 37.58 -16.39
CA GLY A 304 27.27 37.34 -15.39
C GLY A 304 26.89 37.06 -13.92
N ALA A 305 27.13 35.81 -13.50
CA ALA A 305 27.37 35.32 -12.13
C ALA A 305 26.17 35.21 -11.15
N LEU A 306 25.67 33.96 -10.99
CA LEU A 306 25.26 33.34 -9.71
C LEU A 306 24.40 34.16 -8.73
N ALA A 307 23.35 34.86 -9.19
CA ALA A 307 22.36 35.48 -8.31
C ALA A 307 21.07 34.63 -8.23
N ASP A 308 20.81 34.05 -7.05
CA ASP A 308 19.61 33.31 -6.66
C ASP A 308 18.38 34.24 -6.63
N VAL A 309 17.68 34.39 -7.76
CA VAL A 309 16.46 35.22 -7.83
C VAL A 309 15.26 34.37 -7.43
N ARG A 310 15.03 34.27 -6.12
CA ARG A 310 13.80 33.69 -5.53
C ARG A 310 12.68 34.73 -5.53
N ILE A 311 11.92 34.84 -6.62
CA ILE A 311 10.64 35.57 -6.63
C ILE A 311 9.50 34.55 -6.71
N SER A 312 8.97 34.15 -5.55
CA SER A 312 7.85 33.20 -5.45
C SER A 312 6.51 33.93 -5.61
N ALA A 313 5.81 33.71 -6.73
CA ALA A 313 4.46 34.25 -6.92
C ALA A 313 3.40 33.46 -6.14
N SER A 314 2.43 34.15 -5.54
CA SER A 314 1.35 33.49 -4.76
C SER A 314 -0.03 33.98 -5.20
N ALA A 315 -0.84 33.09 -5.78
CA ALA A 315 -2.24 33.36 -6.10
C ALA A 315 -3.13 32.72 -5.03
N LEU A 316 -3.72 33.54 -4.15
CA LEU A 316 -4.60 33.11 -3.07
C LEU A 316 -6.04 33.56 -3.34
N ALA A 317 -6.95 32.60 -3.45
CA ALA A 317 -8.37 32.82 -3.73
C ALA A 317 -9.21 32.19 -2.62
N ASN A 318 -9.97 33.01 -1.88
CA ASN A 318 -10.74 32.61 -0.70
C ASN A 318 -9.86 31.84 0.31
N ALA A 319 -8.67 32.34 0.63
CA ALA A 319 -7.71 31.62 1.47
C ALA A 319 -7.50 32.30 2.83
N ILE A 320 -7.10 31.51 3.82
CA ILE A 320 -6.53 32.01 5.09
C ILE A 320 -5.06 31.61 5.11
N SER A 321 -4.17 32.59 5.21
CA SER A 321 -2.73 32.36 5.37
C SER A 321 -2.26 32.90 6.70
N VAL A 322 -1.61 32.05 7.49
CA VAL A 322 -1.01 32.37 8.78
C VAL A 322 0.48 32.07 8.70
N GLN A 323 1.30 33.11 8.81
CA GLN A 323 2.75 32.99 8.79
C GLN A 323 3.33 33.43 10.12
N LYS A 324 3.97 32.47 10.80
CA LYS A 324 4.62 32.58 12.11
C LYS A 324 3.71 33.04 13.24
N GLY A 325 3.94 32.54 14.44
CA GLY A 325 3.22 32.96 15.65
C GLY A 325 2.52 31.81 16.37
N GLN A 326 2.04 32.07 17.57
CA GLN A 326 1.30 31.12 18.39
C GLN A 326 -0.18 31.49 18.42
N LEU A 327 -1.04 30.58 18.02
CA LEU A 327 -2.50 30.63 18.07
C LEU A 327 -2.98 29.74 19.22
N ASN A 328 -3.14 30.32 20.40
CA ASN A 328 -3.63 29.61 21.58
C ASN A 328 -5.13 29.87 21.78
N GLU A 329 -5.74 29.16 22.75
CA GLU A 329 -7.11 29.41 23.22
C GLU A 329 -8.21 29.18 22.19
N SER A 330 -8.16 28.04 21.49
CA SER A 330 -9.23 27.53 20.62
C SER A 330 -9.58 28.43 19.41
N PRO A 331 -8.60 28.82 18.57
CA PRO A 331 -8.87 29.61 17.37
C PRO A 331 -9.74 28.84 16.36
N LEU A 332 -10.56 29.57 15.61
CA LEU A 332 -11.42 29.02 14.55
C LEU A 332 -10.99 29.53 13.17
N HIS A 333 -10.67 28.60 12.26
CA HIS A 333 -10.55 28.87 10.82
C HIS A 333 -11.66 28.16 10.06
N SER A 334 -12.53 28.92 9.39
CA SER A 334 -13.65 28.35 8.65
C SER A 334 -13.74 28.90 7.23
N LEU A 335 -13.80 28.00 6.25
CA LEU A 335 -14.12 28.28 4.86
C LEU A 335 -15.36 27.48 4.48
N SER A 336 -16.47 28.15 4.18
CA SER A 336 -17.73 27.47 3.86
C SER A 336 -18.42 28.01 2.61
N ASN A 337 -18.89 27.12 1.74
CA ASN A 337 -19.66 27.47 0.53
C ASN A 337 -18.95 28.45 -0.41
N ASN A 338 -17.61 28.50 -0.42
CA ASN A 338 -16.87 29.40 -1.31
C ASN A 338 -16.67 28.78 -2.70
N ARG A 339 -16.56 29.62 -3.72
CA ARG A 339 -16.25 29.22 -5.11
C ARG A 339 -15.00 29.93 -5.61
N ALA A 340 -14.04 29.15 -6.11
CA ALA A 340 -12.82 29.65 -6.73
C ALA A 340 -12.62 29.01 -8.11
N THR A 341 -12.40 29.81 -9.15
CA THR A 341 -12.25 29.29 -10.52
C THR A 341 -11.10 30.02 -11.23
N ASP A 342 -10.28 29.28 -11.96
CA ASP A 342 -9.14 29.83 -12.71
C ASP A 342 -8.14 30.57 -11.79
N VAL A 343 -7.46 29.80 -10.94
CA VAL A 343 -6.46 30.31 -10.00
C VAL A 343 -5.10 29.82 -10.47
N VAL A 344 -4.24 30.74 -10.89
CA VAL A 344 -3.00 30.41 -11.59
C VAL A 344 -1.81 31.09 -10.95
N ALA A 345 -0.76 30.32 -10.67
CA ALA A 345 0.53 30.86 -10.27
C ALA A 345 1.66 30.32 -11.15
N THR A 346 2.41 31.21 -11.78
CA THR A 346 3.61 30.85 -12.55
C THR A 346 4.83 31.10 -11.69
N GLY A 347 5.64 30.08 -11.42
CA GLY A 347 6.86 30.20 -10.58
C GLY A 347 6.61 30.29 -9.07
N GLY A 348 5.46 29.81 -8.57
CA GLY A 348 5.16 29.76 -7.14
C GLY A 348 3.90 28.95 -6.77
N GLY A 349 3.06 29.46 -5.87
CA GLY A 349 1.93 28.73 -5.29
C GLY A 349 0.55 29.24 -5.72
N ALA A 350 -0.34 28.35 -6.14
CA ALA A 350 -1.76 28.65 -6.39
C ALA A 350 -2.62 27.97 -5.33
N SER A 351 -3.48 28.73 -4.66
CA SER A 351 -4.26 28.27 -3.51
C SER A 351 -5.71 28.74 -3.63
N ALA A 352 -6.64 27.79 -3.67
CA ALA A 352 -8.07 28.04 -3.81
C ALA A 352 -8.83 27.42 -2.63
N ASN A 353 -9.66 28.21 -1.94
CA ASN A 353 -10.45 27.80 -0.78
C ASN A 353 -9.63 27.00 0.25
N SER A 354 -8.41 27.44 0.54
CA SER A 354 -7.43 26.65 1.30
C SER A 354 -6.88 27.43 2.49
N ILE A 355 -6.36 26.70 3.48
CA ILE A 355 -5.72 27.27 4.66
C ILE A 355 -4.25 26.90 4.66
N TRP A 356 -3.38 27.87 4.87
CA TRP A 356 -1.94 27.67 4.93
C TRP A 356 -1.38 28.20 6.24
N LEU A 357 -0.85 27.29 7.05
CA LEU A 357 -0.13 27.54 8.28
C LEU A 357 1.38 27.30 8.04
N ASP A 358 2.21 28.30 8.30
CA ASP A 358 3.66 28.26 8.06
C ASP A 358 4.40 28.78 9.31
N GLY A 359 5.17 27.93 9.98
CA GLY A 359 5.85 28.28 11.25
C GLY A 359 4.91 28.67 12.39
N SER A 360 3.65 28.20 12.39
CA SER A 360 2.66 28.59 13.39
C SER A 360 2.22 27.43 14.28
N THR A 361 2.03 27.70 15.57
CA THR A 361 1.47 26.75 16.53
C THR A 361 -0.01 27.02 16.75
N VAL A 362 -0.87 26.01 16.69
CA VAL A 362 -2.31 26.09 16.91
C VAL A 362 -2.69 25.11 18.02
N GLN A 363 -3.25 25.62 19.12
CA GLN A 363 -3.60 24.81 20.28
C GLN A 363 -5.09 24.92 20.63
N GLY A 364 -5.78 23.78 20.70
CA GLY A 364 -7.22 23.69 21.02
C GLY A 364 -8.17 24.16 19.91
N GLY A 365 -7.64 24.51 18.73
CA GLY A 365 -8.39 25.17 17.65
C GLY A 365 -9.25 24.23 16.80
N SER A 366 -10.03 24.84 15.91
CA SER A 366 -10.85 24.12 14.92
C SER A 366 -10.65 24.68 13.52
N ILE A 367 -10.43 23.78 12.56
CA ILE A 367 -10.22 24.07 11.15
C ILE A 367 -11.30 23.35 10.34
N HIS A 368 -12.16 24.12 9.65
CA HIS A 368 -13.28 23.60 8.87
C HIS A 368 -13.25 24.10 7.42
N LEU A 369 -13.23 23.16 6.48
CA LEU A 369 -13.51 23.40 5.06
C LEU A 369 -14.77 22.64 4.69
N ASP A 370 -15.87 23.36 4.44
CA ASP A 370 -17.19 22.78 4.21
C ASP A 370 -17.82 23.26 2.89
N ARG A 371 -18.20 22.32 2.02
CA ARG A 371 -18.94 22.59 0.77
C ARG A 371 -18.29 23.63 -0.15
N ASN A 372 -16.97 23.70 -0.18
CA ASN A 372 -16.26 24.61 -1.09
C ASN A 372 -16.09 23.97 -2.48
N VAL A 373 -16.16 24.80 -3.51
CA VAL A 373 -16.01 24.38 -4.92
C VAL A 373 -14.79 25.09 -5.51
N SER A 374 -13.85 24.32 -6.06
CA SER A 374 -12.71 24.86 -6.79
C SER A 374 -12.49 24.18 -8.13
N GLU A 375 -12.15 24.97 -9.15
CA GLU A 375 -11.99 24.50 -10.51
C GLU A 375 -10.81 25.22 -11.21
N GLN A 376 -10.03 24.48 -12.00
CA GLN A 376 -8.90 25.03 -12.78
C GLN A 376 -7.86 25.75 -11.90
N VAL A 377 -7.33 25.03 -10.91
CA VAL A 377 -6.24 25.55 -10.06
C VAL A 377 -4.91 25.02 -10.60
N ARG A 378 -4.03 25.92 -11.03
CA ARG A 378 -2.84 25.52 -11.79
C ARG A 378 -1.59 26.23 -11.31
N THR A 379 -0.50 25.49 -11.26
CA THR A 379 0.83 26.09 -11.29
C THR A 379 1.52 25.81 -12.60
N ALA A 380 2.31 26.78 -13.05
CA ALA A 380 3.20 26.68 -14.21
C ALA A 380 4.65 26.87 -13.75
N GLY A 381 5.59 26.13 -14.34
CA GLY A 381 7.02 26.37 -14.19
C GLY A 381 7.43 27.60 -15.00
N GLY A 382 8.38 28.40 -14.50
CA GLY A 382 8.94 29.50 -15.28
C GLY A 382 9.87 28.96 -16.36
N SER A 383 9.72 29.44 -17.60
CA SER A 383 10.67 29.15 -18.69
C SER A 383 11.58 30.36 -18.92
N GLY A 384 12.89 30.16 -18.90
CA GLY A 384 13.87 31.17 -19.32
C GLY A 384 14.64 30.68 -20.54
N SER A 385 14.78 31.51 -21.57
CA SER A 385 15.64 31.23 -22.74
C SER A 385 16.98 31.96 -22.62
N ILE A 386 18.09 31.25 -22.84
CA ILE A 386 19.41 31.84 -23.10
C ILE A 386 19.60 31.84 -24.63
N GLY A 387 20.20 32.89 -25.20
CA GLY A 387 20.31 33.11 -26.65
C GLY A 387 20.54 31.84 -27.49
N MET A 388 19.74 31.70 -28.56
CA MET A 388 19.81 30.68 -29.64
C MET A 388 19.91 29.20 -29.23
N GLY A 389 19.83 28.84 -27.95
CA GLY A 389 19.83 27.46 -27.46
C GLY A 389 18.90 27.27 -26.27
N LEU A 390 17.94 26.36 -26.39
CA LEU A 390 17.04 25.93 -25.30
C LEU A 390 17.87 25.29 -24.17
N VAL A 391 18.20 26.06 -23.13
CA VAL A 391 18.73 25.54 -21.87
C VAL A 391 17.55 25.24 -20.94
N GLY A 392 17.53 24.05 -20.37
CA GLY A 392 16.38 23.45 -19.67
C GLY A 392 15.65 24.36 -18.67
N SER A 393 14.33 24.30 -18.73
CA SER A 393 13.37 25.05 -17.90
C SER A 393 13.64 24.87 -16.40
N PHE A 394 13.81 25.98 -15.68
CA PHE A 394 13.96 26.01 -14.22
C PHE A 394 12.58 25.99 -13.55
N GLU A 395 11.93 24.82 -13.53
CA GLU A 395 10.60 24.61 -12.94
C GLU A 395 10.68 24.10 -11.48
N LYS A 396 11.25 24.88 -10.54
CA LYS A 396 11.33 24.44 -9.13
C LYS A 396 10.12 24.92 -8.30
N ASN A 397 9.52 24.00 -7.54
CA ASN A 397 8.68 24.23 -6.33
C ASN A 397 7.24 24.77 -6.50
N GLY A 398 6.60 24.58 -7.65
CA GLY A 398 5.20 24.98 -7.86
C GLY A 398 4.20 24.10 -7.07
N ARG A 399 3.33 24.73 -6.26
CA ARG A 399 2.31 24.05 -5.43
C ARG A 399 0.89 24.48 -5.80
N ALA A 400 0.07 23.56 -6.30
CA ALA A 400 -1.36 23.79 -6.56
C ALA A 400 -2.20 23.19 -5.42
N LEU A 401 -2.90 24.04 -4.67
CA LEU A 401 -3.71 23.68 -3.50
C LEU A 401 -5.17 24.05 -3.74
N SER A 402 -6.07 23.10 -3.52
CA SER A 402 -7.51 23.27 -3.71
C SER A 402 -8.24 22.62 -2.53
N ASN A 403 -9.07 23.40 -1.82
CA ASN A 403 -9.78 22.96 -0.63
C ASN A 403 -8.85 22.22 0.38
N THR A 404 -7.62 22.69 0.54
CA THR A 404 -6.55 21.96 1.22
C THR A 404 -6.06 22.72 2.45
N VAL A 405 -5.64 21.97 3.47
CA VAL A 405 -4.97 22.52 4.65
C VAL A 405 -3.50 22.13 4.59
N ALA A 406 -2.62 23.13 4.55
CA ALA A 406 -1.17 22.95 4.51
C ALA A 406 -0.55 23.42 5.83
N LEU A 407 0.21 22.54 6.49
CA LEU A 407 1.05 22.82 7.65
C LEU A 407 2.52 22.67 7.21
N ASP A 408 3.30 23.75 7.28
CA ASP A 408 4.71 23.75 6.84
C ASP A 408 5.65 24.33 7.91
N LYS A 409 6.95 24.04 7.80
CA LYS A 409 8.05 24.58 8.62
C LYS A 409 7.79 24.60 10.13
N GLU A 410 7.78 23.45 10.79
CA GLU A 410 7.61 23.32 12.25
C GLU A 410 6.22 23.77 12.77
N SER A 411 5.25 23.97 11.89
CA SER A 411 3.87 24.24 12.30
C SER A 411 3.33 23.10 13.16
N THR A 412 2.71 23.46 14.29
CA THR A 412 2.21 22.49 15.27
C THR A 412 0.71 22.64 15.43
N LEU A 413 -0.04 21.54 15.36
CA LEU A 413 -1.48 21.47 15.62
C LEU A 413 -1.70 20.55 16.82
N GLN A 414 -2.14 21.09 17.96
CA GLN A 414 -2.29 20.34 19.19
C GLN A 414 -3.73 20.39 19.70
N LYS A 415 -4.28 19.24 20.10
CA LYS A 415 -5.65 19.10 20.65
C LYS A 415 -6.72 19.79 19.80
N SER A 416 -6.56 19.75 18.48
CA SER A 416 -7.42 20.51 17.55
C SER A 416 -8.30 19.59 16.71
N THR A 417 -9.32 20.17 16.08
CA THR A 417 -10.22 19.46 15.17
C THR A 417 -9.98 19.93 13.74
N LEU A 418 -9.76 19.00 12.82
CA LEU A 418 -9.59 19.26 11.39
C LEU A 418 -10.65 18.51 10.59
N GLN A 419 -11.52 19.25 9.91
CA GLN A 419 -12.64 18.69 9.16
C GLN A 419 -12.71 19.26 7.74
N LEU A 420 -12.62 18.36 6.76
CA LEU A 420 -12.86 18.66 5.36
C LEU A 420 -14.09 17.86 4.93
N GLN A 421 -15.19 18.56 4.64
CA GLN A 421 -16.47 17.93 4.34
C GLN A 421 -17.15 18.49 3.10
N GLY A 422 -17.64 17.61 2.22
CA GLY A 422 -18.50 17.99 1.11
C GLY A 422 -17.83 18.88 0.06
N ASN A 423 -16.50 18.97 0.04
CA ASN A 423 -15.78 19.85 -0.87
C ASN A 423 -15.64 19.21 -2.27
N GLU A 424 -15.68 20.02 -3.31
CA GLU A 424 -15.50 19.62 -4.70
C GLU A 424 -14.30 20.33 -5.33
N GLY A 425 -13.38 19.57 -5.90
CA GLY A 425 -12.22 20.07 -6.62
C GLY A 425 -12.08 19.42 -7.99
N ARG A 426 -11.85 20.24 -9.03
CA ARG A 426 -11.78 19.78 -10.43
C ARG A 426 -10.63 20.43 -11.20
N THR A 427 -9.91 19.63 -11.99
CA THR A 427 -8.85 20.10 -12.91
C THR A 427 -7.77 20.88 -12.14
N VAL A 428 -7.05 20.18 -11.27
CA VAL A 428 -5.98 20.78 -10.45
C VAL A 428 -4.65 20.26 -10.95
N THR A 429 -3.77 21.17 -11.40
CA THR A 429 -2.51 20.81 -12.05
C THR A 429 -1.32 21.48 -11.38
N GLY A 430 -0.42 20.66 -10.82
CA GLY A 430 0.84 21.13 -10.25
C GLY A 430 2.02 20.83 -11.17
N SER A 431 2.47 21.81 -11.95
CA SER A 431 3.59 21.57 -12.88
C SER A 431 4.97 21.61 -12.20
N GLY A 432 5.05 22.14 -10.99
CA GLY A 432 6.28 22.20 -10.18
C GLY A 432 6.42 21.04 -9.19
N GLY A 433 5.70 19.94 -9.44
CA GLY A 433 5.81 18.70 -8.69
C GLY A 433 4.78 18.47 -7.58
N PHE A 434 3.86 19.41 -7.27
CA PHE A 434 2.87 19.20 -6.21
C PHE A 434 1.46 19.70 -6.56
N ALA A 435 0.47 18.81 -6.46
CA ALA A 435 -0.95 19.12 -6.59
C ALA A 435 -1.74 18.43 -5.47
N ALA A 436 -2.59 19.16 -4.76
CA ALA A 436 -3.41 18.64 -3.68
C ALA A 436 -4.85 19.19 -3.72
N VAL A 437 -5.82 18.28 -3.58
CA VAL A 437 -7.25 18.57 -3.59
C VAL A 437 -7.91 17.94 -2.38
N ASN A 438 -8.73 18.71 -1.65
CA ASN A 438 -9.46 18.26 -0.46
C ASN A 438 -8.56 17.54 0.55
N SER A 439 -7.31 17.97 0.68
CA SER A 439 -6.27 17.20 1.37
C SER A 439 -5.71 17.95 2.57
N VAL A 440 -4.97 17.22 3.40
CA VAL A 440 -4.19 17.75 4.51
C VAL A 440 -2.73 17.38 4.26
N ALA A 441 -1.87 18.39 4.13
CA ALA A 441 -0.45 18.20 3.90
C ALA A 441 0.34 18.75 5.09
N VAL A 442 1.04 17.87 5.79
CA VAL A 442 1.90 18.20 6.93
C VAL A 442 3.34 17.95 6.53
N SER A 443 4.13 19.01 6.47
CA SER A 443 5.53 19.03 6.05
C SER A 443 6.37 19.64 7.17
N GLU A 444 7.32 18.87 7.70
CA GLU A 444 8.19 19.28 8.82
C GLU A 444 7.43 19.84 10.04
N GLY A 445 6.18 19.42 10.26
CA GLY A 445 5.29 19.90 11.31
C GLY A 445 4.91 18.82 12.34
N GLN A 446 3.98 19.16 13.23
CA GLN A 446 3.48 18.24 14.26
C GLN A 446 1.96 18.32 14.36
N VAL A 447 1.30 17.17 14.45
CA VAL A 447 -0.14 17.05 14.75
C VAL A 447 -0.28 16.14 15.95
N GLU A 448 -0.76 16.67 17.07
CA GLU A 448 -0.83 15.96 18.34
C GLU A 448 -2.24 16.00 18.95
N LYS A 449 -2.72 14.86 19.44
CA LYS A 449 -4.01 14.65 20.12
C LYS A 449 -5.20 15.27 19.38
N SER A 450 -5.10 15.35 18.05
CA SER A 450 -6.05 16.05 17.19
C SER A 450 -6.90 15.07 16.40
N THR A 451 -8.12 15.47 16.04
CA THR A 451 -9.02 14.68 15.20
C THR A 451 -8.92 15.14 13.75
N VAL A 452 -8.83 14.19 12.81
CA VAL A 452 -8.79 14.48 11.38
C VAL A 452 -9.92 13.74 10.67
N THR A 453 -10.83 14.48 10.03
CA THR A 453 -11.98 13.90 9.31
C THR A 453 -12.06 14.43 7.89
N LEU A 454 -12.06 13.52 6.92
CA LEU A 454 -12.30 13.80 5.50
C LEU A 454 -13.55 13.01 5.07
N MET A 455 -14.64 13.72 4.76
CA MET A 455 -15.91 13.05 4.46
C MET A 455 -16.68 13.67 3.28
N ASN A 456 -17.28 12.82 2.44
CA ASN A 456 -18.12 13.23 1.31
C ASN A 456 -17.41 14.20 0.33
N ASN A 457 -16.08 14.16 0.24
CA ASN A 457 -15.34 15.04 -0.65
C ASN A 457 -15.21 14.41 -2.04
N ARG A 458 -15.20 15.26 -3.08
CA ARG A 458 -15.07 14.86 -4.48
C ARG A 458 -13.88 15.56 -5.13
N ALA A 459 -12.97 14.78 -5.68
CA ALA A 459 -11.78 15.27 -6.34
C ALA A 459 -11.67 14.63 -7.73
N SER A 460 -11.51 15.45 -8.77
CA SER A 460 -11.43 14.98 -10.15
C SER A 460 -10.35 15.68 -10.96
N GLN A 461 -9.68 14.92 -11.85
CA GLN A 461 -8.66 15.44 -12.77
C GLN A 461 -7.51 16.14 -12.03
N VAL A 462 -6.87 15.43 -11.11
CA VAL A 462 -5.73 15.95 -10.35
C VAL A 462 -4.44 15.47 -11.00
N SER A 463 -3.64 16.40 -11.49
CA SER A 463 -2.40 16.08 -12.20
C SER A 463 -1.21 16.75 -11.55
N SER A 464 -0.10 16.01 -11.46
CA SER A 464 1.20 16.56 -11.11
C SER A 464 2.23 16.17 -12.16
N THR A 465 3.12 17.09 -12.47
CA THR A 465 4.30 16.82 -13.29
C THR A 465 5.53 17.33 -12.57
N GLY A 466 6.58 16.53 -12.51
CA GLY A 466 7.92 16.91 -12.06
C GLY A 466 8.94 16.45 -13.10
N PHE A 467 10.08 17.11 -13.17
CA PHE A 467 11.21 16.76 -14.04
C PHE A 467 12.34 16.08 -13.27
N SER A 468 13.46 15.73 -13.89
CA SER A 468 14.67 15.30 -13.18
C SER A 468 15.84 16.10 -13.73
N GLY A 469 16.06 17.30 -13.20
CA GLY A 469 17.20 18.15 -13.57
C GLY A 469 18.21 18.22 -12.44
N GLN A 470 19.40 17.64 -12.63
CA GLN A 470 20.52 17.79 -11.71
C GLN A 470 21.26 19.11 -12.03
N ALA A 471 21.14 20.11 -11.14
CA ALA A 471 22.05 21.25 -11.12
C ALA A 471 22.06 21.90 -9.72
N GLY A 472 23.22 21.84 -9.06
CA GLY A 472 23.64 22.68 -7.92
C GLY A 472 22.94 22.41 -6.58
N GLY A 473 23.73 22.14 -5.54
CA GLY A 473 23.25 21.72 -4.23
C GLY A 473 22.61 22.79 -3.36
N SER A 474 22.05 22.29 -2.25
CA SER A 474 21.62 22.97 -1.03
C SER A 474 20.12 23.31 -0.88
N LEU A 475 19.54 22.66 0.13
CA LEU A 475 18.38 23.00 0.98
C LEU A 475 16.94 22.81 0.46
N LEU A 476 16.26 21.90 1.19
CA LEU A 476 14.85 21.49 1.23
C LEU A 476 14.34 20.69 0.03
N TYR A 477 14.08 19.41 0.30
CA TYR A 477 13.88 18.28 -0.64
C TYR A 477 15.15 17.91 -1.41
N SER A 478 15.74 16.75 -1.06
CA SER A 478 16.85 16.16 -1.81
C SER A 478 16.50 16.12 -3.29
N ALA A 479 17.46 16.51 -4.13
CA ALA A 479 17.37 16.67 -5.59
C ALA A 479 17.12 15.36 -6.37
N SER A 480 16.08 14.61 -5.99
CA SER A 480 15.44 13.53 -6.74
C SER A 480 13.95 13.90 -6.82
N GLN A 481 13.60 14.75 -7.77
CA GLN A 481 12.25 15.29 -7.96
C GLN A 481 11.21 14.14 -8.04
N GLN A 482 10.25 14.12 -7.10
CA GLN A 482 9.10 13.20 -7.11
C GLN A 482 7.80 14.02 -7.26
N SER A 483 7.18 13.93 -8.43
CA SER A 483 5.85 14.49 -8.68
C SER A 483 4.81 13.90 -7.73
N THR A 484 4.08 14.72 -6.98
CA THR A 484 3.05 14.28 -6.03
C THR A 484 1.68 14.85 -6.42
N ALA A 485 0.68 13.97 -6.56
CA ALA A 485 -0.72 14.35 -6.76
C ALA A 485 -1.62 13.69 -5.69
N MET A 486 -2.37 14.50 -4.96
CA MET A 486 -3.17 14.10 -3.80
C MET A 486 -4.63 14.49 -3.96
N ALA A 487 -5.52 13.55 -3.65
CA ALA A 487 -6.96 13.76 -3.63
C ALA A 487 -7.54 13.16 -2.34
N ASN A 488 -8.26 13.96 -1.56
CA ASN A 488 -8.87 13.53 -0.30
C ASN A 488 -7.87 12.77 0.60
N THR A 489 -6.66 13.30 0.78
CA THR A 489 -5.53 12.56 1.38
C THR A 489 -4.99 13.29 2.61
N LEU A 490 -4.53 12.54 3.61
CA LEU A 490 -3.67 13.05 4.68
C LEU A 490 -2.22 12.60 4.42
N SER A 491 -1.33 13.54 4.15
CA SER A 491 0.10 13.26 3.99
C SER A 491 0.89 13.92 5.11
N VAL A 492 1.69 13.13 5.81
CA VAL A 492 2.58 13.56 6.88
C VAL A 492 3.99 13.18 6.47
N SER A 493 4.81 14.18 6.18
CA SER A 493 6.19 14.03 5.73
C SER A 493 7.12 14.85 6.60
N GLY A 494 8.23 14.26 7.05
CA GLY A 494 9.18 14.99 7.90
C GLY A 494 8.63 15.32 9.30
N SER A 495 7.48 14.74 9.67
CA SER A 495 6.57 15.28 10.68
C SER A 495 6.15 14.23 11.71
N LYS A 496 5.63 14.68 12.86
CA LYS A 496 5.03 13.82 13.89
C LYS A 496 3.50 13.87 13.79
N LEU A 497 2.83 12.72 13.68
CA LEU A 497 1.36 12.61 13.70
C LEU A 497 0.94 11.68 14.83
N ASP A 498 0.64 12.24 15.99
CA ASP A 498 0.07 11.57 17.17
C ASP A 498 -1.41 11.97 17.27
N ALA A 499 -2.26 11.55 16.32
CA ALA A 499 -3.67 11.95 16.28
C ALA A 499 -4.51 11.19 17.31
N SER A 500 -5.68 11.72 17.69
CA SER A 500 -6.66 10.99 18.50
C SER A 500 -7.58 10.11 17.65
N SER A 501 -7.95 10.56 16.45
CA SER A 501 -8.67 9.76 15.46
C SER A 501 -8.45 10.27 14.03
N VAL A 502 -8.51 9.35 13.06
CA VAL A 502 -8.38 9.65 11.62
C VAL A 502 -9.51 8.95 10.83
N ASN A 503 -10.44 9.72 10.29
CA ASN A 503 -11.66 9.18 9.65
C ASN A 503 -11.81 9.65 8.20
N PHE A 504 -11.98 8.68 7.29
CA PHE A 504 -12.16 8.90 5.86
C PHE A 504 -13.43 8.18 5.42
N ALA A 505 -14.47 8.93 5.04
CA ALA A 505 -15.76 8.35 4.70
C ALA A 505 -16.36 8.89 3.40
N ASN A 506 -16.80 7.99 2.52
CA ASN A 506 -17.56 8.32 1.30
C ASN A 506 -16.89 9.35 0.38
N ASN A 507 -15.55 9.36 0.31
CA ASN A 507 -14.83 10.26 -0.59
C ASN A 507 -14.70 9.65 -2.00
N GLU A 508 -14.77 10.48 -3.03
CA GLU A 508 -14.55 10.10 -4.44
C GLU A 508 -13.27 10.77 -4.98
N ALA A 509 -12.35 9.95 -5.48
CA ALA A 509 -11.15 10.40 -6.21
C ALA A 509 -11.15 9.79 -7.62
N HIS A 510 -11.14 10.62 -8.65
CA HIS A 510 -11.21 10.17 -10.04
C HIS A 510 -10.25 10.91 -10.97
N GLY A 511 -9.52 10.20 -11.83
CA GLY A 511 -8.66 10.83 -12.84
C GLY A 511 -7.44 11.48 -12.21
N LEU A 512 -6.62 10.68 -11.53
CA LEU A 512 -5.39 11.14 -10.89
C LEU A 512 -4.19 10.74 -11.75
N THR A 513 -3.32 11.70 -12.06
CA THR A 513 -2.15 11.43 -12.90
C THR A 513 -0.88 12.05 -12.33
N ALA A 514 0.19 11.26 -12.20
CA ALA A 514 1.51 11.77 -11.84
C ALA A 514 2.56 11.26 -12.83
N LYS A 515 3.55 12.09 -13.13
CA LYS A 515 4.70 11.68 -13.95
C LYS A 515 5.88 11.35 -13.02
N GLY A 516 6.14 10.06 -12.81
CA GLY A 516 7.31 9.57 -12.08
C GLY A 516 7.32 9.82 -10.58
N GLY A 517 6.15 9.78 -9.91
CA GLY A 517 6.10 10.00 -8.47
C GLY A 517 4.87 9.41 -7.76
N ILE A 518 4.40 10.10 -6.72
CA ILE A 518 3.44 9.62 -5.73
C ILE A 518 2.02 10.08 -6.11
N LEU A 519 1.11 9.12 -6.22
CA LEU A 519 -0.33 9.34 -6.33
C LEU A 519 -1.03 8.86 -5.07
N MET A 520 -1.91 9.70 -4.54
CA MET A 520 -2.72 9.33 -3.37
C MET A 520 -4.18 9.75 -3.58
N GLY A 521 -5.08 8.78 -3.52
CA GLY A 521 -6.52 8.98 -3.54
C GLY A 521 -7.14 8.39 -2.28
N ASN A 522 -7.88 9.19 -1.51
CA ASN A 522 -8.57 8.76 -0.28
C ASN A 522 -7.64 8.03 0.71
N SER A 523 -6.38 8.45 0.82
CA SER A 523 -5.34 7.67 1.48
C SER A 523 -4.67 8.45 2.62
N VAL A 524 -3.94 7.73 3.47
CA VAL A 524 -3.13 8.29 4.54
C VAL A 524 -1.68 7.87 4.32
N SER A 525 -0.75 8.82 4.30
CA SER A 525 0.69 8.56 4.26
C SER A 525 1.36 9.14 5.48
N VAL A 526 2.18 8.32 6.16
CA VAL A 526 3.03 8.75 7.25
C VAL A 526 4.47 8.38 6.91
N GLU A 527 5.29 9.40 6.67
CA GLU A 527 6.69 9.28 6.28
C GLU A 527 7.59 10.05 7.26
N ARG A 528 8.59 9.35 7.80
CA ARG A 528 9.50 9.89 8.82
C ARG A 528 10.39 11.04 8.33
N GLY A 529 10.65 11.98 9.24
CA GLY A 529 11.71 13.00 9.15
C GLY A 529 13.04 12.62 9.80
N LYS A 530 14.07 13.45 9.57
CA LYS A 530 15.46 13.17 9.94
C LYS A 530 15.70 12.92 11.45
N GLU A 531 14.79 13.35 12.35
CA GLU A 531 15.12 13.45 13.78
C GLU A 531 14.23 12.66 14.77
N SER A 532 13.07 12.09 14.39
CA SER A 532 12.26 11.24 15.29
C SER A 532 11.29 10.28 14.56
N ASP A 533 10.81 9.23 15.24
CA ASP A 533 9.84 8.26 14.70
C ASP A 533 8.42 8.86 14.63
N SER A 534 7.77 8.78 13.46
CA SER A 534 6.34 9.15 13.33
C SER A 534 5.47 8.03 13.91
N GLN A 535 4.58 8.35 14.85
CA GLN A 535 3.78 7.37 15.59
C GLN A 535 2.29 7.62 15.43
N LEU A 536 1.58 6.72 14.75
CA LEU A 536 0.12 6.77 14.63
C LEU A 536 -0.53 5.98 15.78
N SER A 537 -0.79 6.69 16.87
CA SER A 537 -1.48 6.27 18.11
C SER A 537 -3.02 6.40 18.03
N ALA A 538 -3.54 6.71 16.84
CA ALA A 538 -4.94 7.02 16.61
C ALA A 538 -5.70 5.80 16.10
N SER A 539 -6.93 5.61 16.60
CA SER A 539 -7.90 4.76 15.90
C SER A 539 -8.25 5.37 14.55
N GLY A 540 -8.33 4.56 13.51
CA GLY A 540 -8.56 5.05 12.15
C GLY A 540 -9.58 4.25 11.35
N SER A 541 -10.29 4.93 10.46
CA SER A 541 -11.25 4.30 9.55
C SER A 541 -11.18 4.88 8.14
N MET A 542 -11.28 3.99 7.14
CA MET A 542 -11.47 4.31 5.72
C MET A 542 -12.68 3.51 5.23
N ILE A 543 -13.85 4.16 5.11
CA ILE A 543 -15.12 3.49 4.85
C ILE A 543 -15.81 4.07 3.62
N GLY A 544 -16.23 3.21 2.68
CA GLY A 544 -17.11 3.62 1.56
C GLY A 544 -16.43 4.54 0.53
N ASN A 545 -15.09 4.61 0.50
CA ASN A 545 -14.37 5.48 -0.42
C ASN A 545 -14.24 4.86 -1.81
N THR A 546 -14.26 5.68 -2.85
CA THR A 546 -14.10 5.26 -4.25
C THR A 546 -12.91 5.96 -4.88
N ALA A 547 -11.96 5.17 -5.39
CA ALA A 547 -10.79 5.66 -6.12
C ALA A 547 -10.74 5.00 -7.50
N ARG A 548 -10.70 5.79 -8.57
CA ARG A 548 -10.71 5.26 -9.95
C ARG A 548 -9.89 6.07 -10.93
N ASP A 549 -9.42 5.41 -11.98
CA ASP A 549 -8.70 6.04 -13.09
C ASP A 549 -7.45 6.77 -12.59
N MET A 550 -6.56 6.03 -11.93
CA MET A 550 -5.31 6.54 -11.38
C MET A 550 -4.13 6.00 -12.21
N SER A 551 -3.26 6.88 -12.69
CA SER A 551 -2.09 6.46 -13.48
C SER A 551 -0.82 7.21 -13.08
N SER A 552 0.19 6.49 -12.56
CA SER A 552 1.53 7.05 -12.37
C SER A 552 2.49 6.39 -13.36
N ALA A 553 3.17 7.18 -14.18
CA ALA A 553 4.13 6.64 -15.15
C ALA A 553 5.52 7.23 -14.93
N ALA A 554 6.49 6.39 -14.63
CA ALA A 554 7.89 6.74 -14.69
C ALA A 554 8.34 6.82 -16.15
N LYS A 555 8.73 8.00 -16.65
CA LYS A 555 9.35 8.07 -17.98
C LYS A 555 10.76 7.46 -17.93
N SER A 556 11.03 6.53 -18.84
CA SER A 556 12.38 6.23 -19.31
C SER A 556 12.97 7.53 -19.90
N SER A 557 13.95 8.13 -19.24
CA SER A 557 14.64 9.28 -19.83
C SER A 557 15.45 8.80 -21.04
N SER A 558 15.11 9.26 -22.24
CA SER A 558 16.01 9.24 -23.38
C SER A 558 17.16 10.20 -23.08
N ALA A 559 18.28 9.69 -22.58
CA ALA A 559 19.45 10.50 -22.32
C ALA A 559 20.18 10.79 -23.63
N VAL A 560 20.25 12.07 -24.00
CA VAL A 560 21.41 12.59 -24.73
C VAL A 560 22.63 12.39 -23.82
N ALA A 561 23.62 11.64 -24.32
CA ALA A 561 24.99 11.46 -23.84
C ALA A 561 25.23 11.30 -22.32
N GLY A 562 25.31 10.03 -21.88
CA GLY A 562 26.17 9.55 -20.79
C GLY A 562 25.87 10.06 -19.37
N LEU A 563 25.56 9.13 -18.45
CA LEU A 563 25.29 9.31 -17.01
C LEU A 563 23.79 9.39 -16.66
N ALA A 564 23.11 8.24 -16.61
CA ALA A 564 21.78 8.11 -16.03
C ALA A 564 21.71 6.92 -15.06
N ARG A 565 21.69 7.21 -13.75
CA ARG A 565 21.08 6.32 -12.74
C ARG A 565 19.81 7.02 -12.27
N SER A 566 18.66 6.44 -12.58
CA SER A 566 17.35 6.92 -12.11
C SER A 566 16.68 5.76 -11.39
N GLU A 567 16.71 5.79 -10.05
CA GLU A 567 15.78 5.00 -9.23
C GLU A 567 14.44 5.72 -9.25
N SER A 568 13.58 5.34 -10.18
CA SER A 568 12.19 5.77 -10.19
C SER A 568 11.41 4.98 -9.13
N ASN A 569 10.93 5.66 -8.08
CA ASN A 569 9.99 5.11 -7.10
C ASN A 569 8.58 5.67 -7.36
N ALA A 570 7.91 5.22 -8.43
CA ALA A 570 6.50 5.55 -8.64
C ALA A 570 5.64 4.79 -7.62
N ARG A 571 4.64 5.45 -7.02
CA ARG A 571 3.74 4.82 -6.06
C ARG A 571 2.32 5.34 -6.23
N ALA A 572 1.34 4.46 -6.38
CA ALA A 572 -0.08 4.82 -6.26
C ALA A 572 -0.70 4.18 -5.02
N ALA A 573 -1.31 5.01 -4.18
CA ALA A 573 -2.07 4.61 -3.01
C ALA A 573 -3.54 5.01 -3.20
N ALA A 574 -4.44 4.03 -3.21
CA ALA A 574 -5.87 4.22 -3.39
C ALA A 574 -6.62 3.60 -2.21
N ASN A 575 -7.29 4.41 -1.39
CA ASN A 575 -7.92 3.98 -0.13
C ASN A 575 -6.93 3.20 0.78
N ALA A 576 -5.67 3.65 0.86
CA ALA A 576 -4.60 2.91 1.51
C ALA A 576 -3.97 3.68 2.67
N LEU A 577 -3.50 2.94 3.68
CA LEU A 577 -2.67 3.45 4.76
C LEU A 577 -1.22 3.07 4.49
N VAL A 578 -0.36 4.07 4.31
CA VAL A 578 1.06 3.88 4.00
C VAL A 578 1.90 4.37 5.17
N LEU A 579 2.66 3.44 5.76
CA LEU A 579 3.67 3.71 6.78
C LEU A 579 5.05 3.52 6.16
N ASN A 580 5.93 4.49 6.32
CA ASN A 580 7.27 4.45 5.74
C ASN A 580 8.33 4.92 6.75
N SER A 581 9.54 4.35 6.64
CA SER A 581 10.74 4.80 7.38
C SER A 581 10.55 4.80 8.91
N ASN A 582 10.40 3.64 9.54
CA ASN A 582 10.19 3.49 11.00
C ASN A 582 8.87 4.09 11.55
N ALA A 583 7.92 4.48 10.70
CA ALA A 583 6.58 4.84 11.16
C ALA A 583 5.92 3.65 11.89
N LYS A 584 5.28 3.91 13.03
CA LYS A 584 4.67 2.84 13.86
C LYS A 584 3.18 3.08 14.12
N ILE A 585 2.40 2.00 14.11
CA ILE A 585 1.06 1.92 14.70
C ILE A 585 1.19 1.12 15.99
N ASP A 586 0.83 1.73 17.11
CA ASP A 586 0.89 1.12 18.44
C ASP A 586 -0.28 1.55 19.34
N GLN A 587 -0.23 1.17 20.63
CA GLN A 587 -1.16 1.61 21.68
C GLN A 587 -2.65 1.22 21.51
N SER A 588 -2.97 0.06 20.94
CA SER A 588 -4.37 -0.37 20.74
C SER A 588 -5.15 0.58 19.83
N SER A 589 -4.53 0.93 18.70
CA SER A 589 -5.07 1.85 17.69
C SER A 589 -5.71 1.06 16.54
N PRO A 590 -6.98 0.61 16.65
CA PRO A 590 -7.61 -0.19 15.61
C PRO A 590 -7.73 0.58 14.30
N TRP A 591 -7.50 -0.14 13.19
CA TRP A 591 -7.69 0.36 11.83
C TRP A 591 -8.73 -0.47 11.08
N LEU A 592 -9.73 0.22 10.53
CA LEU A 592 -10.80 -0.37 9.72
C LEU A 592 -10.76 0.18 8.29
N ILE A 593 -10.52 -0.69 7.31
CA ILE A 593 -10.58 -0.38 5.87
C ILE A 593 -11.75 -1.18 5.30
N SER A 594 -12.90 -0.54 5.07
CA SER A 594 -14.14 -1.25 4.76
C SER A 594 -14.94 -0.66 3.62
N MET A 595 -15.61 -1.50 2.83
CA MET A 595 -16.55 -1.07 1.77
C MET A 595 -15.94 -0.13 0.72
N ASN A 596 -14.61 -0.13 0.55
CA ASN A 596 -13.95 0.75 -0.41
C ASN A 596 -13.88 0.10 -1.79
N THR A 597 -13.90 0.93 -2.84
CA THR A 597 -13.75 0.51 -4.24
C THR A 597 -12.52 1.16 -4.86
N ALA A 598 -11.65 0.35 -5.47
CA ALA A 598 -10.52 0.80 -6.27
C ALA A 598 -10.61 0.18 -7.67
N ARG A 599 -10.57 1.01 -8.73
CA ARG A 599 -10.69 0.52 -10.11
C ARG A 599 -9.73 1.24 -11.06
N GLN A 600 -9.10 0.54 -12.01
CA GLN A 600 -8.23 1.17 -13.02
C GLN A 600 -7.08 1.97 -12.36
N VAL A 601 -6.31 1.30 -11.51
CA VAL A 601 -5.12 1.87 -10.87
C VAL A 601 -3.89 1.29 -11.54
N HIS A 602 -3.18 2.11 -12.31
CA HIS A 602 -2.05 1.70 -13.12
C HIS A 602 -0.78 2.43 -12.66
N VAL A 603 0.28 1.68 -12.39
CA VAL A 603 1.57 2.23 -12.00
C VAL A 603 2.65 1.63 -12.88
N ASP A 604 3.33 2.48 -13.63
CA ASP A 604 4.47 2.08 -14.43
C ASP A 604 5.79 2.38 -13.73
N GLY A 605 6.57 1.34 -13.46
CA GLY A 605 7.87 1.43 -12.79
C GLY A 605 7.77 1.60 -11.27
N GLY A 606 6.84 0.91 -10.60
CA GLY A 606 6.63 1.13 -9.17
C GLY A 606 5.60 0.26 -8.44
N THR A 607 4.99 0.84 -7.40
CA THR A 607 4.14 0.13 -6.44
C THR A 607 2.69 0.63 -6.48
N ALA A 608 1.74 -0.30 -6.57
CA ALA A 608 0.30 -0.04 -6.45
C ALA A 608 -0.26 -0.62 -5.13
N LEU A 609 -0.87 0.23 -4.32
CA LEU A 609 -1.49 -0.12 -3.03
C LEU A 609 -2.95 0.28 -3.07
N VAL A 610 -3.85 -0.70 -3.02
CA VAL A 610 -5.30 -0.47 -3.14
C VAL A 610 -6.05 -1.13 -2.00
N ASN A 611 -6.84 -0.36 -1.25
CA ASN A 611 -7.56 -0.81 -0.05
C ASN A 611 -6.64 -1.57 0.94
N ALA A 612 -5.40 -1.10 1.09
CA ALA A 612 -4.32 -1.84 1.72
C ALA A 612 -3.70 -1.07 2.89
N LEU A 613 -3.16 -1.80 3.85
CA LEU A 613 -2.21 -1.26 4.82
C LEU A 613 -0.82 -1.70 4.40
N ALA A 614 0.06 -0.75 4.15
CA ALA A 614 1.42 -1.02 3.72
C ALA A 614 2.45 -0.42 4.68
N ALA A 615 3.42 -1.22 5.12
CA ALA A 615 4.48 -0.82 6.02
C ALA A 615 5.86 -1.09 5.40
N TYR A 616 6.65 -0.03 5.19
CA TYR A 616 7.96 -0.07 4.53
C TYR A 616 9.11 0.35 5.44
N ARG A 617 10.32 -0.16 5.14
CA ARG A 617 11.61 0.37 5.65
C ARG A 617 11.62 0.55 7.18
N GLY A 618 11.35 -0.53 7.90
CA GLY A 618 11.39 -0.54 9.38
C GLY A 618 10.10 -0.08 10.06
N ALA A 619 9.04 0.22 9.29
CA ALA A 619 7.72 0.46 9.86
C ALA A 619 7.18 -0.77 10.62
N ARG A 620 6.39 -0.53 11.68
CA ARG A 620 5.90 -1.56 12.60
C ARG A 620 4.41 -1.42 12.87
N VAL A 621 3.73 -2.56 13.03
CA VAL A 621 2.33 -2.62 13.47
C VAL A 621 2.28 -3.55 14.68
N GLN A 622 1.94 -3.00 15.84
CA GLN A 622 1.98 -3.74 17.10
C GLN A 622 0.77 -3.41 17.99
N ASN A 623 0.28 -4.41 18.71
CA ASN A 623 -0.79 -4.27 19.71
C ASN A 623 -2.05 -3.58 19.17
N SER A 624 -2.34 -3.66 17.86
CA SER A 624 -3.39 -2.85 17.22
C SER A 624 -4.11 -3.68 16.17
N ALA A 625 -5.43 -3.83 16.29
CA ALA A 625 -6.22 -4.63 15.38
C ALA A 625 -6.34 -3.98 13.99
N VAL A 626 -6.29 -4.80 12.93
CA VAL A 626 -6.45 -4.34 11.56
C VAL A 626 -7.57 -5.16 10.90
N SER A 627 -8.58 -4.48 10.38
CA SER A 627 -9.72 -5.09 9.70
C SER A 627 -9.86 -4.54 8.28
N ILE A 628 -9.80 -5.42 7.29
CA ILE A 628 -9.96 -5.12 5.85
C ILE A 628 -11.20 -5.88 5.38
N LEU A 629 -12.33 -5.19 5.21
CA LEU A 629 -13.64 -5.84 5.06
C LEU A 629 -14.39 -5.37 3.81
N ALA A 630 -15.00 -6.30 3.06
CA ALA A 630 -15.93 -5.99 1.97
C ALA A 630 -15.42 -4.98 0.93
N ASN A 631 -14.10 -4.92 0.69
CA ASN A 631 -13.51 -4.01 -0.29
C ASN A 631 -13.50 -4.66 -1.69
N LYS A 632 -13.52 -3.82 -2.73
CA LYS A 632 -13.45 -4.23 -4.13
C LYS A 632 -12.23 -3.62 -4.81
N ALA A 633 -11.42 -4.45 -5.46
CA ALA A 633 -10.32 -4.02 -6.31
C ALA A 633 -10.47 -4.65 -7.71
N ASP A 634 -10.40 -3.84 -8.76
CA ASP A 634 -10.67 -4.28 -10.14
C ASP A 634 -9.76 -3.58 -11.15
N ASP A 635 -9.11 -4.32 -12.04
CA ASP A 635 -8.17 -3.79 -13.06
C ASP A 635 -7.08 -2.92 -12.44
N VAL A 636 -6.16 -3.56 -11.72
CA VAL A 636 -5.02 -2.88 -11.07
C VAL A 636 -3.74 -3.46 -11.62
N ARG A 637 -2.81 -2.58 -12.00
CA ARG A 637 -1.59 -2.95 -12.71
C ARG A 637 -0.38 -2.27 -12.10
N ALA A 638 0.70 -3.03 -11.91
CA ALA A 638 2.00 -2.51 -11.49
C ALA A 638 3.12 -3.09 -12.37
N SER A 639 3.71 -2.30 -13.26
CA SER A 639 4.81 -2.76 -14.11
C SER A 639 6.18 -2.43 -13.49
N GLY A 640 7.17 -3.26 -13.80
CA GLY A 640 8.57 -3.03 -13.44
C GLY A 640 9.22 -1.93 -14.28
N GLY A 641 10.11 -1.12 -13.70
CA GLY A 641 10.78 -0.04 -14.42
C GLY A 641 11.98 -0.56 -15.19
N ALA A 642 12.09 -0.29 -16.49
CA ALA A 642 13.28 -0.60 -17.28
C ALA A 642 14.08 0.68 -17.61
N SER A 643 15.32 0.75 -17.14
CA SER A 643 16.31 1.72 -17.64
C SER A 643 17.32 0.96 -18.48
N GLN A 644 17.38 1.19 -19.79
CA GLN A 644 18.38 0.60 -20.69
C GLN A 644 19.20 1.71 -21.35
N VAL A 645 20.52 1.69 -21.15
CA VAL A 645 21.49 2.49 -21.93
C VAL A 645 22.61 1.55 -22.36
N ALA A 646 22.83 1.41 -23.68
CA ALA A 646 23.99 0.73 -24.26
C ALA A 646 24.31 -0.66 -23.67
N GLY A 647 23.29 -1.50 -23.42
CA GLY A 647 23.47 -2.88 -22.92
C GLY A 647 23.67 -3.02 -21.41
N ALA A 648 23.70 -1.92 -20.64
CA ALA A 648 23.76 -1.93 -19.17
C ALA A 648 22.54 -1.21 -18.58
N GLY A 649 21.67 -1.94 -17.89
CA GLY A 649 20.42 -1.43 -17.36
C GLY A 649 19.96 -2.13 -16.09
N SER A 650 19.21 -1.44 -15.23
CA SER A 650 18.55 -2.03 -14.05
C SER A 650 17.04 -2.12 -14.30
N LYS A 651 16.47 -3.33 -14.29
CA LYS A 651 15.02 -3.54 -14.17
C LYS A 651 14.62 -3.52 -12.68
N SER A 652 13.64 -2.72 -12.29
CA SER A 652 12.95 -2.83 -11.00
C SER A 652 11.68 -3.67 -11.15
N ASN A 653 11.24 -4.34 -10.08
CA ASN A 653 10.07 -5.21 -10.11
C ASN A 653 8.81 -4.44 -9.66
N GLY A 654 7.66 -4.66 -10.31
CA GLY A 654 6.39 -4.08 -9.87
C GLY A 654 5.90 -4.70 -8.54
N ILE A 655 5.32 -3.90 -7.64
CA ILE A 655 4.70 -4.42 -6.41
C ILE A 655 3.22 -4.03 -6.40
N LEU A 656 2.34 -5.00 -6.19
CA LEU A 656 0.90 -4.78 -6.14
C LEU A 656 0.33 -5.42 -4.87
N ALA A 657 -0.30 -4.62 -4.00
CA ALA A 657 -1.06 -5.11 -2.86
C ALA A 657 -2.50 -4.58 -2.93
N ALA A 658 -3.46 -5.51 -3.00
CA ALA A 658 -4.89 -5.22 -3.08
C ALA A 658 -5.65 -5.88 -1.93
N ASN A 659 -6.45 -5.12 -1.18
CA ASN A 659 -7.20 -5.59 -0.01
C ASN A 659 -6.32 -6.36 0.99
N SER A 660 -5.09 -5.88 1.20
CA SER A 660 -4.02 -6.67 1.83
C SER A 660 -3.28 -5.90 2.91
N LEU A 661 -2.69 -6.64 3.86
CA LEU A 661 -1.64 -6.13 4.75
C LEU A 661 -0.28 -6.51 4.14
N TYR A 662 0.47 -5.50 3.69
CA TYR A 662 1.77 -5.66 3.06
C TYR A 662 2.87 -5.06 3.92
N ILE A 663 3.84 -5.86 4.34
CA ILE A 663 4.96 -5.45 5.18
C ILE A 663 6.26 -5.81 4.46
N ASP A 664 7.17 -4.83 4.32
CA ASP A 664 8.43 -5.01 3.58
C ASP A 664 9.58 -4.19 4.18
N GLY A 665 10.78 -4.78 4.26
CA GLY A 665 11.97 -4.12 4.79
C GLY A 665 13.13 -5.04 5.12
N GLU A 666 14.35 -4.49 5.01
CA GLU A 666 15.59 -5.17 5.40
C GLU A 666 15.83 -5.17 6.92
N SER A 667 15.25 -4.20 7.62
CA SER A 667 15.19 -4.12 9.09
C SER A 667 14.09 -5.04 9.64
N SER A 668 14.09 -5.31 10.95
CA SER A 668 13.09 -6.16 11.61
C SER A 668 11.69 -5.53 11.59
N THR A 669 10.99 -5.68 10.47
CA THR A 669 9.57 -5.44 10.37
C THR A 669 8.85 -6.55 11.13
N ARG A 670 7.81 -6.21 11.89
CA ARG A 670 7.17 -7.17 12.80
C ARG A 670 5.68 -6.89 12.87
N LEU A 671 4.89 -7.94 12.73
CA LEU A 671 3.49 -7.94 13.12
C LEU A 671 3.38 -8.72 14.42
N SER A 672 3.05 -8.02 15.51
CA SER A 672 2.97 -8.68 16.82
C SER A 672 1.83 -8.22 17.70
N ASN A 673 1.19 -9.17 18.38
CA ASN A 673 -0.01 -8.95 19.18
C ASN A 673 -1.11 -8.22 18.40
N THR A 674 -1.25 -8.55 17.11
CA THR A 674 -2.18 -7.86 16.22
C THR A 674 -3.19 -8.87 15.67
N PRO A 675 -4.49 -8.69 15.99
CA PRO A 675 -5.56 -9.35 15.28
C PRO A 675 -5.72 -8.74 13.88
N LEU A 676 -5.56 -9.56 12.85
CA LEU A 676 -5.81 -9.22 11.44
C LEU A 676 -7.03 -9.96 10.92
N GLN A 677 -7.99 -9.22 10.37
CA GLN A 677 -9.15 -9.75 9.66
C GLN A 677 -9.17 -9.25 8.21
N ILE A 678 -9.26 -10.15 7.25
CA ILE A 678 -9.45 -9.86 5.82
C ILE A 678 -10.70 -10.64 5.39
N VAL A 679 -11.85 -9.98 5.30
CA VAL A 679 -13.15 -10.69 5.17
C VAL A 679 -14.00 -10.13 4.05
N GLY A 680 -14.56 -11.02 3.22
CA GLY A 680 -15.55 -10.66 2.19
C GLY A 680 -15.02 -9.75 1.08
N ASN A 681 -13.70 -9.65 0.91
CA ASN A 681 -13.11 -8.78 -0.10
C ASN A 681 -13.14 -9.44 -1.48
N THR A 682 -13.25 -8.61 -2.52
CA THR A 682 -13.29 -9.05 -3.92
C THR A 682 -12.15 -8.42 -4.71
N VAL A 683 -11.41 -9.25 -5.42
CA VAL A 683 -10.33 -8.86 -6.34
C VAL A 683 -10.58 -9.46 -7.71
N ARG A 684 -10.44 -8.65 -8.76
CA ARG A 684 -10.49 -9.12 -10.15
C ARG A 684 -9.43 -8.40 -11.01
N SER A 685 -8.78 -9.16 -11.89
CA SER A 685 -7.86 -8.63 -12.91
C SER A 685 -6.71 -7.83 -12.30
N LEU A 686 -5.83 -8.52 -11.56
CA LEU A 686 -4.57 -7.93 -11.10
C LEU A 686 -3.42 -8.39 -11.98
N ASN A 687 -2.59 -7.45 -12.41
CA ASN A 687 -1.42 -7.75 -13.21
C ASN A 687 -0.17 -7.04 -12.65
N ALA A 688 0.93 -7.77 -12.54
CA ALA A 688 2.22 -7.15 -12.28
C ALA A 688 3.30 -7.72 -13.20
N GLU A 689 4.14 -6.84 -13.73
CA GLU A 689 5.23 -7.23 -14.63
C GLU A 689 6.54 -7.39 -13.85
N GLY A 690 7.14 -8.58 -13.90
CA GLY A 690 8.33 -9.00 -13.14
C GLY A 690 8.14 -9.01 -11.62
N GLY A 691 6.90 -8.82 -11.16
CA GLY A 691 6.56 -8.29 -9.84
C GLY A 691 6.10 -9.27 -8.78
N ARG A 692 5.66 -8.71 -7.64
CA ARG A 692 4.92 -9.41 -6.57
C ARG A 692 3.49 -8.90 -6.51
N ILE A 693 2.51 -9.81 -6.49
CA ILE A 693 1.09 -9.49 -6.33
C ILE A 693 0.56 -10.16 -5.07
N ASN A 694 -0.13 -9.37 -4.25
CA ASN A 694 -0.82 -9.83 -3.05
C ASN A 694 -2.30 -9.39 -3.12
N ALA A 695 -3.20 -10.33 -3.32
CA ALA A 695 -4.64 -10.13 -3.40
C ALA A 695 -5.33 -10.75 -2.18
N ASN A 696 -6.07 -9.93 -1.41
CA ASN A 696 -6.74 -10.36 -0.17
C ASN A 696 -5.79 -11.13 0.77
N ALA A 697 -4.57 -10.63 0.95
CA ALA A 697 -3.46 -11.40 1.50
C ALA A 697 -2.77 -10.70 2.67
N LEU A 698 -2.09 -11.50 3.48
CA LEU A 698 -1.07 -11.05 4.42
C LEU A 698 0.31 -11.38 3.83
N SER A 699 1.15 -10.38 3.61
CA SER A 699 2.50 -10.57 3.09
C SER A 699 3.51 -9.86 3.98
N ILE A 700 4.41 -10.64 4.60
CA ILE A 700 5.51 -10.15 5.42
C ILE A 700 6.82 -10.57 4.75
N ASN A 701 7.53 -9.59 4.18
CA ASN A 701 8.71 -9.80 3.37
C ASN A 701 10.00 -9.41 4.11
N GLY A 702 11.15 -9.68 3.48
CA GLY A 702 12.48 -9.42 4.03
C GLY A 702 12.75 -10.27 5.28
N ARG A 703 13.23 -9.62 6.35
CA ARG A 703 13.47 -10.27 7.66
C ARG A 703 12.26 -10.20 8.59
N GLY A 704 11.07 -9.94 8.06
CA GLY A 704 9.90 -9.70 8.89
C GLY A 704 9.32 -10.97 9.52
N SER A 705 8.86 -10.88 10.78
CA SER A 705 8.24 -11.99 11.52
C SER A 705 6.79 -11.73 11.91
N LEU A 706 6.04 -12.83 12.05
CA LEU A 706 4.70 -12.86 12.62
C LEU A 706 4.76 -13.51 14.00
N GLU A 707 4.38 -12.77 15.04
CA GLU A 707 4.50 -13.25 16.42
C GLU A 707 3.25 -12.97 17.24
N ALA A 708 2.75 -13.97 17.98
CA ALA A 708 1.63 -13.80 18.93
C ALA A 708 0.41 -13.09 18.32
N SER A 709 0.10 -13.36 17.05
CA SER A 709 -0.89 -12.64 16.26
C SER A 709 -1.88 -13.60 15.61
N THR A 710 -3.07 -13.11 15.30
CA THR A 710 -4.10 -13.88 14.59
C THR A 710 -4.32 -13.29 13.21
N ALA A 711 -4.38 -14.13 12.18
CA ALA A 711 -4.66 -13.70 10.81
C ALA A 711 -5.79 -14.56 10.23
N THR A 712 -6.92 -13.91 9.97
CA THR A 712 -8.16 -14.58 9.58
C THR A 712 -8.63 -14.04 8.23
N LEU A 713 -8.64 -14.91 7.21
CA LEU A 713 -9.06 -14.64 5.84
C LEU A 713 -10.35 -15.44 5.57
N ILE A 714 -11.50 -14.77 5.48
CA ILE A 714 -12.81 -15.43 5.36
C ILE A 714 -13.61 -14.90 4.17
N GLY A 715 -14.13 -15.82 3.34
CA GLY A 715 -15.10 -15.49 2.29
C GLY A 715 -14.57 -14.52 1.24
N ASN A 716 -13.25 -14.46 1.03
CA ASN A 716 -12.66 -13.58 0.01
C ASN A 716 -12.71 -14.23 -1.37
N THR A 717 -12.84 -13.40 -2.39
CA THR A 717 -12.83 -13.82 -3.80
C THR A 717 -11.68 -13.14 -4.54
N ALA A 718 -10.84 -13.92 -5.21
CA ALA A 718 -9.75 -13.41 -6.04
C ALA A 718 -9.75 -14.11 -7.41
N SER A 719 -9.77 -13.35 -8.50
CA SER A 719 -9.79 -13.91 -9.86
C SER A 719 -8.86 -13.16 -10.81
N SER A 720 -8.24 -13.90 -11.74
CA SER A 720 -7.33 -13.35 -12.76
C SER A 720 -6.18 -12.56 -12.13
N VAL A 721 -5.38 -13.23 -11.30
CA VAL A 721 -4.20 -12.66 -10.63
C VAL A 721 -2.95 -13.17 -11.35
N ARG A 722 -2.28 -12.30 -12.11
CA ARG A 722 -1.18 -12.70 -12.99
C ARG A 722 0.09 -11.89 -12.72
N SER A 723 1.17 -12.57 -12.33
CA SER A 723 2.52 -11.99 -12.33
C SER A 723 3.30 -12.55 -13.52
N ALA A 724 3.64 -11.69 -14.48
CA ALA A 724 4.35 -12.08 -15.70
C ALA A 724 5.71 -11.38 -15.79
N GLY A 725 6.79 -12.11 -16.00
CA GLY A 725 8.11 -11.52 -16.26
C GLY A 725 8.57 -11.82 -17.67
N ASP A 726 8.51 -10.85 -18.58
CA ASP A 726 9.13 -10.99 -19.91
C ASP A 726 10.64 -10.72 -19.81
N GLU A 727 11.43 -11.72 -20.25
CA GLU A 727 12.85 -11.56 -20.51
C GLU A 727 13.03 -10.97 -21.90
N ASP A 728 13.50 -9.74 -21.97
CA ASP A 728 14.09 -9.26 -23.22
C ASP A 728 15.42 -10.00 -23.40
N THR A 729 15.46 -10.91 -24.38
CA THR A 729 16.70 -11.54 -24.83
C THR A 729 17.44 -10.56 -25.74
N VAL A 730 18.66 -10.15 -25.36
CA VAL A 730 19.55 -9.41 -26.26
C VAL A 730 20.53 -10.40 -26.85
N LEU A 731 20.57 -10.50 -28.18
CA LEU A 731 21.49 -11.38 -28.93
C LEU A 731 21.42 -12.87 -28.49
N GLY A 732 20.21 -13.38 -28.20
CA GLY A 732 20.00 -14.79 -27.85
C GLY A 732 20.36 -15.18 -26.41
N HIS A 733 20.75 -14.21 -25.57
CA HIS A 733 21.01 -14.43 -24.14
C HIS A 733 20.03 -13.66 -23.26
N ALA A 734 19.44 -14.34 -22.27
CA ALA A 734 18.67 -13.71 -21.20
C ALA A 734 19.60 -12.80 -20.39
N VAL A 735 19.33 -11.50 -20.38
CA VAL A 735 20.30 -10.52 -19.85
C VAL A 735 20.28 -10.46 -18.32
N PHE A 736 19.17 -10.78 -17.63
CA PHE A 736 19.08 -10.72 -16.16
C PHE A 736 18.01 -11.66 -15.54
N ASP A 737 18.42 -12.68 -14.78
CA ASP A 737 17.54 -13.51 -13.92
C ASP A 737 17.32 -12.85 -12.54
N LYS A 738 16.46 -11.83 -12.48
CA LYS A 738 16.17 -11.08 -11.23
C LYS A 738 14.68 -10.88 -10.92
N GLY A 739 13.78 -11.42 -11.74
CA GLY A 739 12.34 -11.30 -11.54
C GLY A 739 11.86 -12.25 -10.46
N VAL A 740 11.19 -11.75 -9.41
CA VAL A 740 10.68 -12.61 -8.32
C VAL A 740 9.35 -13.28 -8.68
N GLY A 741 8.55 -12.66 -9.57
CA GLY A 741 7.40 -13.29 -10.25
C GLY A 741 6.36 -13.96 -9.35
N HIS A 742 5.99 -13.40 -8.19
CA HIS A 742 5.04 -14.03 -7.27
C HIS A 742 3.60 -13.55 -7.47
N ALA A 743 2.65 -14.47 -7.42
CA ALA A 743 1.21 -14.19 -7.44
C ALA A 743 0.52 -14.88 -6.27
N ASN A 744 0.07 -14.09 -5.29
CA ASN A 744 -0.61 -14.55 -4.08
C ASN A 744 -2.08 -14.11 -4.08
N ALA A 745 -3.00 -15.07 -4.00
CA ALA A 745 -4.44 -14.86 -3.95
C ALA A 745 -5.04 -15.52 -2.71
N ASN A 746 -5.66 -14.72 -1.84
CA ASN A 746 -6.20 -15.14 -0.54
C ASN A 746 -5.16 -15.92 0.29
N ALA A 747 -3.91 -15.44 0.33
CA ALA A 747 -2.79 -16.19 0.88
C ALA A 747 -2.12 -15.47 2.06
N ILE A 748 -1.41 -16.24 2.90
CA ILE A 748 -0.55 -15.73 3.96
C ILE A 748 0.88 -16.11 3.63
N GLN A 749 1.75 -15.13 3.44
CA GLN A 749 3.16 -15.33 3.15
C GLN A 749 4.03 -14.64 4.21
N VAL A 750 4.97 -15.38 4.80
CA VAL A 750 5.97 -14.85 5.73
C VAL A 750 7.36 -15.38 5.35
N LEU A 751 8.30 -14.48 5.04
CA LEU A 751 9.65 -14.84 4.58
C LEU A 751 10.67 -15.13 5.71
N SER A 752 10.28 -14.97 6.98
CA SER A 752 11.13 -15.31 8.12
C SER A 752 10.39 -16.26 9.08
N ALA A 753 10.16 -15.86 10.33
CA ALA A 753 9.57 -16.74 11.35
C ALA A 753 8.08 -16.45 11.60
N MET A 754 7.33 -17.52 11.86
CA MET A 754 5.96 -17.48 12.39
C MET A 754 5.92 -18.18 13.75
N ARG A 755 5.56 -17.44 14.81
CA ARG A 755 5.60 -17.96 16.19
C ARG A 755 4.35 -17.62 16.97
N ASN A 756 3.81 -18.58 17.71
CA ASN A 756 2.64 -18.38 18.59
C ASN A 756 1.44 -17.73 17.85
N ALA A 757 1.22 -18.08 16.58
CA ALA A 757 0.23 -17.42 15.74
C ALA A 757 -0.92 -18.36 15.36
N SER A 758 -2.11 -17.79 15.13
CA SER A 758 -3.27 -18.51 14.62
C SER A 758 -3.65 -17.98 13.24
N LEU A 759 -3.64 -18.87 12.24
CA LEU A 759 -3.88 -18.55 10.84
C LEU A 759 -5.10 -19.32 10.36
N GLN A 760 -6.10 -18.62 9.83
CA GLN A 760 -7.35 -19.22 9.37
C GLN A 760 -7.69 -18.71 7.97
N LEU A 761 -7.84 -19.64 7.02
CA LEU A 761 -8.35 -19.38 5.67
C LEU A 761 -9.62 -20.21 5.49
N ILE A 762 -10.79 -19.54 5.48
CA ILE A 762 -12.09 -20.22 5.50
C ILE A 762 -12.98 -19.72 4.36
N GLY A 763 -13.48 -20.64 3.54
CA GLY A 763 -14.50 -20.32 2.53
C GLY A 763 -14.02 -19.34 1.44
N ASN A 764 -12.71 -19.27 1.17
CA ASN A 764 -12.18 -18.37 0.15
C ASN A 764 -12.25 -19.02 -1.25
N THR A 765 -12.42 -18.18 -2.27
CA THR A 765 -12.46 -18.58 -3.69
C THR A 765 -11.33 -17.90 -4.46
N ALA A 766 -10.50 -18.69 -5.15
CA ALA A 766 -9.43 -18.19 -6.00
C ALA A 766 -9.47 -18.84 -7.40
N SER A 767 -9.34 -18.06 -8.47
CA SER A 767 -9.27 -18.62 -9.83
C SER A 767 -8.27 -17.89 -10.73
N ASN A 768 -7.64 -18.64 -11.64
CA ASN A 768 -6.73 -18.11 -12.66
C ASN A 768 -5.57 -17.32 -12.03
N VAL A 769 -4.85 -17.99 -11.13
CA VAL A 769 -3.69 -17.44 -10.42
C VAL A 769 -2.44 -17.91 -11.14
N THR A 770 -1.69 -17.00 -11.75
CA THR A 770 -0.55 -17.36 -12.62
C THR A 770 0.69 -16.59 -12.23
N ALA A 771 1.82 -17.29 -12.12
CA ALA A 771 3.14 -16.70 -11.95
C ALA A 771 4.14 -17.33 -12.93
N THR A 772 4.85 -16.52 -13.72
CA THR A 772 5.77 -17.07 -14.74
C THR A 772 7.15 -17.39 -14.18
N LYS A 773 7.67 -16.58 -13.24
CA LYS A 773 9.05 -16.72 -12.71
C LYS A 773 9.15 -17.15 -11.25
N GLY A 774 8.04 -17.15 -10.53
CA GLY A 774 8.02 -17.34 -9.07
C GLY A 774 6.89 -18.26 -8.61
N LEU A 775 6.43 -18.05 -7.38
CA LEU A 775 5.38 -18.86 -6.78
C LEU A 775 3.99 -18.33 -7.15
N ALA A 776 3.11 -19.25 -7.59
CA ALA A 776 1.67 -19.04 -7.68
C ALA A 776 1.00 -19.64 -6.43
N SER A 777 0.31 -18.84 -5.62
CA SER A 777 -0.27 -19.28 -4.36
C SER A 777 -1.74 -18.88 -4.29
N ALA A 778 -2.63 -19.86 -4.18
CA ALA A 778 -4.07 -19.69 -4.06
C ALA A 778 -4.58 -20.31 -2.75
N ASN A 779 -5.25 -19.51 -1.91
CA ASN A 779 -5.81 -19.93 -0.62
C ASN A 779 -4.79 -20.68 0.28
N SER A 780 -3.53 -20.28 0.26
CA SER A 780 -2.42 -21.07 0.83
C SER A 780 -1.61 -20.28 1.86
N ILE A 781 -0.91 -21.01 2.74
CA ILE A 781 0.02 -20.45 3.73
C ILE A 781 1.43 -20.83 3.34
N THR A 782 2.32 -19.84 3.26
CA THR A 782 3.72 -20.04 2.89
C THR A 782 4.66 -19.43 3.91
N GLN A 783 5.60 -20.25 4.37
CA GLN A 783 6.79 -19.82 5.07
C GLN A 783 7.98 -20.07 4.15
N SER A 784 8.72 -19.02 3.82
CA SER A 784 9.93 -19.13 3.01
C SER A 784 11.17 -18.71 3.78
N GLY A 785 12.34 -19.13 3.29
CA GLY A 785 13.64 -18.89 3.94
C GLY A 785 13.94 -19.84 5.10
N SER A 786 15.13 -19.72 5.71
CA SER A 786 15.59 -20.57 6.83
C SER A 786 14.86 -20.33 8.17
N GLY A 787 13.70 -19.67 8.14
CA GLY A 787 12.86 -19.42 9.30
C GLY A 787 12.19 -20.68 9.87
N SER A 788 11.30 -20.51 10.84
CA SER A 788 10.54 -21.62 11.44
C SER A 788 9.09 -21.25 11.70
N MET A 789 8.23 -22.27 11.67
CA MET A 789 6.81 -22.22 12.08
C MET A 789 6.69 -22.93 13.43
N SER A 790 6.58 -22.19 14.53
CA SER A 790 6.59 -22.77 15.89
C SER A 790 5.34 -22.37 16.69
N ARG A 791 4.71 -23.34 17.36
CA ARG A 791 3.48 -23.15 18.16
C ARG A 791 2.38 -22.44 17.38
N LEU A 792 2.13 -22.93 16.16
CA LEU A 792 1.17 -22.36 15.22
C LEU A 792 -0.13 -23.17 15.20
N ASN A 793 -1.27 -22.52 15.05
CA ASN A 793 -2.51 -23.16 14.63
C ASN A 793 -2.90 -22.66 13.22
N ALA A 794 -2.75 -23.50 12.20
CA ALA A 794 -3.11 -23.19 10.82
C ALA A 794 -4.33 -24.02 10.37
N THR A 795 -5.39 -23.35 9.94
CA THR A 795 -6.62 -23.98 9.45
C THR A 795 -6.97 -23.47 8.06
N LEU A 796 -7.08 -24.39 7.09
CA LEU A 796 -7.59 -24.14 5.74
C LEU A 796 -8.87 -24.96 5.57
N LEU A 797 -10.02 -24.30 5.55
CA LEU A 797 -11.33 -24.95 5.57
C LEU A 797 -12.23 -24.47 4.42
N ALA A 798 -12.83 -25.41 3.69
CA ALA A 798 -13.86 -25.13 2.67
C ALA A 798 -13.44 -24.12 1.59
N ASN A 799 -12.15 -24.05 1.26
CA ASN A 799 -11.66 -23.15 0.21
C ASN A 799 -11.78 -23.81 -1.17
N THR A 800 -12.03 -22.99 -2.19
CA THR A 800 -12.10 -23.40 -3.59
C THR A 800 -11.04 -22.67 -4.40
N ALA A 801 -10.19 -23.40 -5.10
CA ALA A 801 -9.17 -22.84 -5.97
C ALA A 801 -9.05 -23.59 -7.29
N GLY A 802 -9.01 -22.87 -8.40
CA GLY A 802 -8.90 -23.43 -9.74
C GLY A 802 -7.88 -22.71 -10.61
N GLU A 803 -7.23 -23.46 -11.50
CA GLU A 803 -6.32 -22.91 -12.51
C GLU A 803 -5.13 -22.13 -11.91
N THR A 804 -4.59 -22.62 -10.79
CA THR A 804 -3.32 -22.09 -10.24
C THR A 804 -2.17 -22.64 -11.08
N ARG A 805 -1.38 -21.76 -11.69
CA ARG A 805 -0.32 -22.16 -12.62
C ARG A 805 1.01 -21.46 -12.31
N ALA A 806 2.08 -22.22 -12.27
CA ALA A 806 3.44 -21.69 -12.30
C ALA A 806 4.23 -22.28 -13.48
N ASP A 807 5.00 -21.45 -14.18
CA ASP A 807 5.87 -21.87 -15.30
C ASP A 807 7.31 -22.13 -14.82
N ASP A 808 8.20 -22.60 -15.71
CA ASP A 808 9.66 -22.78 -15.48
C ASP A 808 10.07 -23.54 -14.20
N ASP A 809 9.46 -24.71 -13.95
CA ASP A 809 9.71 -25.57 -12.77
C ASP A 809 9.52 -24.86 -11.41
N ARG A 810 8.69 -23.81 -11.39
CA ARG A 810 8.33 -23.10 -10.16
C ARG A 810 7.12 -23.72 -9.46
N MET A 811 6.90 -23.26 -8.23
CA MET A 811 5.92 -23.83 -7.33
C MET A 811 4.51 -23.26 -7.55
N ALA A 812 3.52 -24.14 -7.65
CA ALA A 812 2.11 -23.79 -7.63
C ALA A 812 1.44 -24.38 -6.38
N LEU A 813 0.87 -23.54 -5.52
CA LEU A 813 0.23 -23.93 -4.27
C LEU A 813 -1.25 -23.63 -4.30
N THR A 814 -2.07 -24.62 -3.95
CA THR A 814 -3.52 -24.49 -3.88
C THR A 814 -4.05 -25.09 -2.58
N ASN A 815 -4.74 -24.30 -1.77
CA ASN A 815 -5.27 -24.69 -0.46
C ASN A 815 -4.24 -25.45 0.40
N SER A 816 -2.97 -25.04 0.36
CA SER A 816 -1.83 -25.82 0.88
C SER A 816 -1.02 -25.03 1.91
N VAL A 817 -0.26 -25.76 2.72
CA VAL A 817 0.71 -25.19 3.65
C VAL A 817 2.12 -25.59 3.21
N HIS A 818 2.96 -24.61 2.94
CA HIS A 818 4.35 -24.82 2.54
C HIS A 818 5.31 -24.17 3.54
N ALA A 819 6.31 -24.92 3.99
CA ALA A 819 7.38 -24.42 4.85
C ALA A 819 8.76 -24.77 4.28
N ASP A 820 9.60 -23.76 4.05
CA ASP A 820 11.02 -23.98 3.76
C ASP A 820 11.80 -24.44 5.00
N GLY A 821 11.33 -24.11 6.20
CA GLY A 821 11.96 -24.46 7.48
C GLY A 821 11.15 -25.40 8.37
N THR A 822 11.53 -25.48 9.64
CA THR A 822 10.93 -26.45 10.60
C THR A 822 9.51 -26.04 11.01
N ILE A 823 8.58 -27.01 10.99
CA ILE A 823 7.27 -26.95 11.64
C ILE A 823 7.37 -27.63 13.00
N GLU A 824 7.16 -26.88 14.08
CA GLU A 824 7.39 -27.34 15.45
C GLU A 824 6.19 -27.04 16.37
N ASN A 825 5.72 -28.05 17.12
CA ASN A 825 4.61 -27.91 18.06
C ASN A 825 3.38 -27.23 17.44
N ALA A 826 3.12 -27.48 16.15
CA ALA A 826 2.08 -26.83 15.38
C ALA A 826 0.89 -27.78 15.15
N THR A 827 -0.29 -27.20 14.98
CA THR A 827 -1.48 -27.88 14.49
C THR A 827 -1.81 -27.34 13.10
N VAL A 828 -1.85 -28.22 12.09
CA VAL A 828 -2.19 -27.90 10.71
C VAL A 828 -3.41 -28.71 10.28
N GLN A 829 -4.48 -28.04 9.88
CA GLN A 829 -5.72 -28.66 9.42
C GLN A 829 -6.07 -28.16 8.01
N ILE A 830 -6.19 -29.08 7.05
CA ILE A 830 -6.62 -28.81 5.68
C ILE A 830 -7.88 -29.65 5.42
N MET A 831 -9.04 -29.01 5.42
CA MET A 831 -10.33 -29.70 5.44
C MET A 831 -11.32 -29.18 4.39
N ALA A 832 -12.04 -30.09 3.73
CA ALA A 832 -13.15 -29.80 2.81
C ALA A 832 -12.79 -28.86 1.66
N ASN A 833 -11.51 -28.79 1.25
CA ASN A 833 -11.07 -27.91 0.18
C ASN A 833 -11.19 -28.58 -1.20
N GLN A 834 -11.42 -27.76 -2.23
CA GLN A 834 -11.43 -28.17 -3.63
C GLN A 834 -10.35 -27.40 -4.40
N GLY A 835 -9.48 -28.10 -5.11
CA GLY A 835 -8.27 -27.51 -5.67
C GLY A 835 -7.78 -28.13 -6.97
N SER A 836 -7.23 -27.31 -7.86
CA SER A 836 -6.36 -27.75 -8.96
C SER A 836 -5.16 -26.81 -9.15
N ALA A 837 -3.99 -27.39 -9.41
CA ALA A 837 -2.76 -26.66 -9.72
C ALA A 837 -2.02 -27.34 -10.87
N GLN A 838 -1.26 -26.57 -11.64
CA GLN A 838 -0.47 -27.04 -12.78
C GLN A 838 0.91 -26.37 -12.79
N THR A 839 1.93 -27.14 -13.16
CA THR A 839 3.32 -26.69 -13.29
C THR A 839 3.96 -27.28 -14.54
N GLY A 840 5.06 -26.68 -15.00
CA GLY A 840 5.93 -27.27 -16.03
C GLY A 840 6.63 -28.57 -15.58
N GLY A 841 6.86 -28.72 -14.26
CA GLY A 841 7.51 -29.87 -13.61
C GLY A 841 6.74 -30.40 -12.39
N GLU A 842 7.43 -31.02 -11.42
CA GLU A 842 6.84 -31.75 -10.28
C GLU A 842 6.43 -30.89 -9.05
N GLU A 843 6.44 -29.57 -9.19
CA GLU A 843 6.39 -28.61 -8.07
C GLU A 843 4.97 -28.07 -7.74
N ALA A 844 3.91 -28.78 -8.15
CA ALA A 844 2.53 -28.44 -7.82
C ALA A 844 2.03 -29.14 -6.54
N LEU A 845 1.42 -28.37 -5.62
CA LEU A 845 0.81 -28.85 -4.38
C LEU A 845 -0.65 -28.41 -4.26
N ILE A 846 -1.53 -29.37 -3.94
CA ILE A 846 -2.97 -29.18 -3.90
C ILE A 846 -3.53 -29.76 -2.59
N ASN A 847 -4.22 -28.98 -1.77
CA ASN A 847 -4.78 -29.40 -0.48
C ASN A 847 -3.76 -30.17 0.39
N SER A 848 -2.49 -29.75 0.39
CA SER A 848 -1.37 -30.55 0.90
C SER A 848 -0.47 -29.76 1.84
N VAL A 849 0.34 -30.48 2.61
CA VAL A 849 1.40 -29.90 3.46
C VAL A 849 2.75 -30.31 2.91
N ARG A 850 3.68 -29.37 2.72
CA ARG A 850 5.07 -29.67 2.31
C ARG A 850 6.11 -28.98 3.16
N THR A 851 7.19 -29.71 3.48
CA THR A 851 8.44 -29.17 4.01
C THR A 851 9.63 -29.51 3.11
N LYS A 852 10.54 -28.58 2.84
CA LYS A 852 11.72 -28.78 1.95
C LYS A 852 12.89 -29.55 2.58
N GLN A 853 13.92 -29.83 1.77
CA GLN A 853 15.15 -30.52 2.17
C GLN A 853 15.85 -29.81 3.34
N GLY A 854 16.08 -30.54 4.44
CA GLY A 854 16.68 -30.02 5.68
C GLY A 854 15.66 -29.52 6.72
N ALA A 855 14.40 -29.27 6.33
CA ALA A 855 13.31 -28.92 7.24
C ALA A 855 12.76 -30.14 7.98
N ARG A 856 12.10 -29.93 9.12
CA ARG A 856 11.50 -31.02 9.91
C ARG A 856 10.10 -30.67 10.38
N ILE A 857 9.26 -31.69 10.58
CA ILE A 857 8.01 -31.62 11.34
C ILE A 857 8.26 -32.28 12.70
N THR A 858 8.17 -31.53 13.80
CA THR A 858 8.47 -32.02 15.15
C THR A 858 7.35 -31.72 16.12
N GLY A 859 6.93 -32.72 16.91
CA GLY A 859 5.90 -32.54 17.95
C GLY A 859 4.57 -31.97 17.44
N SER A 860 4.26 -32.14 16.16
CA SER A 860 3.16 -31.44 15.49
C SER A 860 2.04 -32.39 15.11
N SER A 861 0.83 -31.84 14.93
CA SER A 861 -0.36 -32.57 14.43
C SER A 861 -0.75 -32.02 13.06
N VAL A 862 -0.78 -32.87 12.04
CA VAL A 862 -1.14 -32.53 10.66
C VAL A 862 -2.32 -33.38 10.23
N THR A 863 -3.44 -32.74 9.88
CA THR A 863 -4.65 -33.40 9.38
C THR A 863 -5.03 -32.87 8.01
N VAL A 864 -5.12 -33.75 7.01
CA VAL A 864 -5.61 -33.46 5.66
C VAL A 864 -6.85 -34.31 5.43
N ALA A 865 -8.05 -33.70 5.45
CA ALA A 865 -9.29 -34.46 5.45
C ALA A 865 -10.37 -33.93 4.50
N THR A 866 -11.17 -34.84 3.91
CA THR A 866 -12.37 -34.52 3.11
C THR A 866 -12.12 -33.61 1.90
N ASN A 867 -10.88 -33.55 1.40
CA ASN A 867 -10.51 -32.68 0.28
C ASN A 867 -10.75 -33.36 -1.08
N ARG A 868 -10.94 -32.54 -2.12
CA ARG A 868 -11.04 -32.95 -3.52
C ARG A 868 -9.93 -32.31 -4.34
N GLY A 869 -9.11 -33.13 -5.02
CA GLY A 869 -8.00 -32.64 -5.82
C GLY A 869 -7.56 -33.62 -6.91
N SER A 870 -6.87 -33.12 -7.93
CA SER A 870 -6.28 -33.93 -9.00
C SER A 870 -4.81 -33.57 -9.17
N ALA A 871 -3.94 -34.58 -9.12
CA ALA A 871 -2.51 -34.47 -9.32
C ALA A 871 -2.11 -34.98 -10.71
N ARG A 872 -1.39 -34.15 -11.48
CA ARG A 872 -0.69 -34.56 -12.70
C ARG A 872 0.76 -34.14 -12.53
N SER A 873 1.66 -35.10 -12.33
CA SER A 873 3.05 -34.81 -11.93
C SER A 873 3.09 -33.82 -10.75
N ALA A 874 2.24 -34.06 -9.74
CA ALA A 874 1.98 -33.14 -8.63
C ALA A 874 1.64 -33.93 -7.37
N LYS A 875 1.53 -33.24 -6.22
CA LYS A 875 1.10 -33.82 -4.94
C LYS A 875 -0.24 -33.22 -4.52
N ALA A 876 -1.23 -34.07 -4.27
CA ALA A 876 -2.58 -33.64 -3.89
C ALA A 876 -3.11 -34.39 -2.65
N ASN A 877 -3.86 -33.69 -1.80
CA ASN A 877 -4.43 -34.22 -0.54
C ASN A 877 -3.40 -34.98 0.31
N SER A 878 -2.13 -34.56 0.30
CA SER A 878 -1.00 -35.36 0.78
C SER A 878 -0.14 -34.59 1.77
N VAL A 879 0.69 -35.31 2.51
CA VAL A 879 1.73 -34.72 3.37
C VAL A 879 3.09 -35.13 2.83
N ASP A 880 3.87 -34.14 2.45
CA ASP A 880 5.16 -34.31 1.79
C ASP A 880 6.30 -33.77 2.67
N VAL A 881 7.21 -34.66 3.06
CA VAL A 881 8.26 -34.32 4.01
C VAL A 881 9.63 -34.68 3.44
N ASP A 882 10.27 -33.71 2.80
CA ASP A 882 11.59 -33.93 2.22
C ASP A 882 12.68 -34.13 3.29
N GLY A 883 12.61 -33.43 4.43
CA GLY A 883 13.63 -33.48 5.48
C GLY A 883 13.38 -34.49 6.62
N GLY A 884 12.39 -34.32 7.50
CA GLY A 884 12.08 -35.37 8.49
C GLY A 884 10.89 -35.13 9.41
N VAL A 885 10.31 -36.19 9.96
CA VAL A 885 9.18 -36.17 10.91
C VAL A 885 9.61 -36.78 12.23
N ARG A 886 9.40 -36.10 13.36
CA ARG A 886 9.73 -36.62 14.69
C ARG A 886 8.60 -36.40 15.69
N GLY A 887 8.20 -37.44 16.42
CA GLY A 887 7.21 -37.35 17.49
C GLY A 887 5.90 -36.69 17.08
N SER A 888 5.48 -36.84 15.82
CA SER A 888 4.35 -36.10 15.23
C SER A 888 3.20 -37.04 14.85
N GLN A 889 2.00 -36.48 14.74
CA GLN A 889 0.80 -37.18 14.31
C GLN A 889 0.37 -36.68 12.93
N ILE A 890 0.29 -37.57 11.94
CA ILE A 890 -0.12 -37.25 10.58
C ILE A 890 -1.35 -38.08 10.23
N ALA A 891 -2.42 -37.43 9.79
CA ALA A 891 -3.68 -38.06 9.40
C ALA A 891 -4.13 -37.57 8.02
N VAL A 892 -4.40 -38.50 7.11
CA VAL A 892 -4.96 -38.26 5.77
C VAL A 892 -6.29 -39.02 5.65
N ILE A 893 -7.42 -38.30 5.72
CA ILE A 893 -8.74 -38.91 6.01
C ILE A 893 -9.81 -38.53 4.98
N GLY A 894 -10.50 -39.51 4.39
CA GLY A 894 -11.73 -39.25 3.63
C GLY A 894 -11.55 -38.37 2.38
N ASN A 895 -10.34 -38.28 1.84
CA ASN A 895 -10.05 -37.46 0.67
C ASN A 895 -10.40 -38.20 -0.63
N GLN A 896 -10.68 -37.43 -1.68
CA GLN A 896 -10.99 -37.93 -3.02
C GLN A 896 -10.07 -37.29 -4.06
N GLY A 897 -9.53 -38.10 -4.99
CA GLY A 897 -8.77 -37.55 -6.09
C GLY A 897 -8.17 -38.55 -7.07
N SER A 898 -7.43 -38.01 -8.03
CA SER A 898 -6.73 -38.78 -9.07
C SER A 898 -5.28 -38.35 -9.20
N ALA A 899 -4.39 -39.29 -9.45
CA ALA A 899 -2.97 -39.09 -9.74
C ALA A 899 -2.62 -39.63 -11.13
N THR A 900 -1.89 -38.85 -11.92
CA THR A 900 -1.37 -39.23 -13.25
C THR A 900 0.09 -38.80 -13.40
N ASN A 901 0.86 -39.48 -14.26
CA ASN A 901 2.25 -39.14 -14.60
C ASN A 901 3.15 -38.95 -13.35
N ASN A 902 3.31 -40.00 -12.53
CA ASN A 902 4.04 -40.00 -11.26
C ASN A 902 3.44 -39.12 -10.15
N GLY A 903 2.22 -38.62 -10.33
CA GLY A 903 1.52 -37.87 -9.30
C GLY A 903 1.28 -38.69 -8.01
N VAL A 904 1.10 -37.97 -6.91
CA VAL A 904 0.84 -38.53 -5.57
C VAL A 904 -0.49 -37.97 -5.06
N ILE A 905 -1.38 -38.86 -4.58
CA ILE A 905 -2.69 -38.48 -4.04
C ILE A 905 -2.97 -39.16 -2.71
N ASN A 906 -3.58 -38.45 -1.75
CA ASN A 906 -4.02 -38.99 -0.45
C ASN A 906 -2.92 -39.77 0.31
N SER A 907 -1.66 -39.33 0.22
CA SER A 907 -0.51 -40.13 0.63
C SER A 907 0.41 -39.35 1.57
N VAL A 908 1.31 -40.08 2.23
CA VAL A 908 2.43 -39.48 2.96
C VAL A 908 3.72 -39.85 2.25
N THR A 909 4.47 -38.85 1.80
CA THR A 909 5.75 -39.02 1.11
C THR A 909 6.89 -38.42 1.90
N GLY A 910 8.10 -38.98 1.79
CA GLY A 910 9.28 -38.29 2.31
C GLY A 910 10.61 -38.90 1.90
N SER A 911 11.63 -38.05 1.74
CA SER A 911 13.01 -38.47 1.41
C SER A 911 13.93 -38.58 2.62
N GLY A 912 13.54 -38.05 3.78
CA GLY A 912 14.37 -38.07 4.97
C GLY A 912 13.85 -38.96 6.10
N GLN A 913 14.10 -38.61 7.36
CA GLN A 913 13.85 -39.53 8.49
C GLN A 913 12.48 -39.36 9.13
N ILE A 914 11.74 -40.45 9.35
CA ILE A 914 10.50 -40.48 10.15
C ILE A 914 10.79 -41.24 11.45
N SER A 915 10.62 -40.62 12.61
CA SER A 915 10.92 -41.25 13.90
C SER A 915 9.85 -41.01 14.97
N GLY A 916 9.47 -42.07 15.70
CA GLY A 916 8.55 -41.97 16.85
C GLY A 916 7.20 -41.32 16.53
N SER A 917 6.74 -41.44 15.28
CA SER A 917 5.57 -40.72 14.74
C SER A 917 4.45 -41.68 14.37
N SER A 918 3.20 -41.21 14.40
CA SER A 918 2.03 -41.98 13.99
C SER A 918 1.47 -41.44 12.68
N ILE A 919 1.35 -42.29 11.65
CA ILE A 919 0.82 -41.96 10.33
C ILE A 919 -0.45 -42.78 10.10
N THR A 920 -1.57 -42.12 9.83
CA THR A 920 -2.86 -42.75 9.53
C THR A 920 -3.41 -42.29 8.18
N ILE A 921 -3.71 -43.23 7.29
CA ILE A 921 -4.39 -42.99 6.01
C ILE A 921 -5.71 -43.77 6.04
N LEU A 922 -6.85 -43.06 6.12
CA LEU A 922 -8.15 -43.65 6.42
C LEU A 922 -9.25 -43.22 5.45
N GLY A 923 -9.98 -44.19 4.89
CA GLY A 923 -11.24 -43.94 4.16
C GLY A 923 -11.10 -43.10 2.89
N ASN A 924 -9.90 -43.02 2.30
CA ASN A 924 -9.65 -42.23 1.10
C ASN A 924 -10.05 -43.00 -0.17
N THR A 925 -10.45 -42.26 -1.20
CA THR A 925 -10.73 -42.79 -2.54
C THR A 925 -9.76 -42.18 -3.54
N GLY A 926 -8.98 -43.01 -4.25
CA GLY A 926 -7.94 -42.53 -5.15
C GLY A 926 -7.75 -43.40 -6.41
N SER A 927 -7.53 -42.78 -7.56
CA SER A 927 -7.08 -43.48 -8.77
C SER A 927 -5.67 -43.06 -9.15
N ALA A 928 -4.80 -44.00 -9.52
CA ALA A 928 -3.44 -43.71 -9.99
C ALA A 928 -3.23 -44.24 -11.43
N ASN A 929 -2.62 -43.44 -12.30
CA ASN A 929 -2.11 -43.92 -13.60
C ASN A 929 -0.60 -43.65 -13.63
N ASN A 930 0.19 -44.71 -13.45
CA ASN A 930 1.63 -44.62 -13.20
C ASN A 930 1.97 -43.63 -12.06
N GLY A 931 1.38 -43.81 -10.86
CA GLY A 931 1.52 -42.89 -9.72
C GLY A 931 1.27 -43.57 -8.36
N THR A 932 1.16 -42.77 -7.29
CA THR A 932 0.94 -43.26 -5.91
C THR A 932 -0.38 -42.75 -5.34
N ALA A 933 -1.19 -43.63 -4.75
CA ALA A 933 -2.45 -43.27 -4.08
C ALA A 933 -2.62 -43.93 -2.71
N ASN A 934 -3.19 -43.21 -1.74
CA ASN A 934 -3.54 -43.74 -0.41
C ASN A 934 -2.39 -44.48 0.30
N SER A 935 -1.14 -44.08 0.09
CA SER A 935 0.04 -44.88 0.44
C SER A 935 1.04 -44.10 1.28
N VAL A 936 1.96 -44.82 1.91
CA VAL A 936 3.13 -44.22 2.56
C VAL A 936 4.36 -44.59 1.75
N ASN A 937 5.03 -43.60 1.16
CA ASN A 937 6.24 -43.80 0.37
C ASN A 937 7.42 -43.05 0.98
N VAL A 938 8.43 -43.79 1.44
CA VAL A 938 9.58 -43.19 2.14
C VAL A 938 10.89 -43.64 1.50
N GLY A 939 11.64 -42.66 0.99
CA GLY A 939 12.98 -42.83 0.44
C GLY A 939 14.06 -42.93 1.53
N GLY A 940 13.86 -42.26 2.67
CA GLY A 940 14.76 -42.23 3.82
C GLY A 940 14.48 -43.32 4.87
N SER A 941 14.80 -43.06 6.14
CA SER A 941 14.64 -44.06 7.21
C SER A 941 13.41 -43.85 8.08
N ILE A 942 12.67 -44.90 8.40
CA ILE A 942 11.56 -44.91 9.37
C ILE A 942 12.03 -45.61 10.65
N ALA A 943 11.82 -45.05 11.83
CA ALA A 943 12.29 -45.63 13.09
C ALA A 943 11.28 -45.47 14.23
N GLY A 944 10.81 -46.58 14.82
CA GLY A 944 9.85 -46.54 15.92
C GLY A 944 8.52 -45.87 15.56
N ALA A 945 8.11 -45.92 14.28
CA ALA A 945 6.88 -45.30 13.81
C ALA A 945 5.71 -46.30 13.75
N GLN A 946 4.49 -45.79 13.86
CA GLN A 946 3.25 -46.54 13.65
C GLN A 946 2.59 -46.07 12.36
N ILE A 947 2.41 -46.98 11.39
CA ILE A 947 1.79 -46.69 10.10
C ILE A 947 0.52 -47.52 9.97
N ALA A 948 -0.62 -46.85 9.78
CA ALA A 948 -1.92 -47.46 9.59
C ALA A 948 -2.58 -46.99 8.28
N ILE A 949 -2.88 -47.92 7.39
CA ILE A 949 -3.61 -47.69 6.12
C ILE A 949 -4.91 -48.48 6.20
N LEU A 950 -6.04 -47.79 6.33
CA LEU A 950 -7.30 -48.35 6.79
C LEU A 950 -8.47 -48.00 5.86
N GLY A 951 -9.23 -49.00 5.39
CA GLY A 951 -10.52 -48.78 4.73
C GLY A 951 -10.48 -47.93 3.45
N ASN A 952 -9.33 -47.83 2.79
CA ASN A 952 -9.18 -47.03 1.57
C ASN A 952 -9.62 -47.78 0.32
N GLN A 953 -10.04 -47.05 -0.71
CA GLN A 953 -10.42 -47.57 -2.02
C GLN A 953 -9.53 -46.97 -3.11
N GLY A 954 -9.03 -47.80 -4.04
CA GLY A 954 -8.32 -47.24 -5.19
C GLY A 954 -8.01 -48.19 -6.34
N SER A 955 -7.68 -47.62 -7.50
CA SER A 955 -7.39 -48.37 -8.72
C SER A 955 -6.16 -47.82 -9.43
N THR A 956 -5.25 -48.69 -9.89
CA THR A 956 -4.06 -48.31 -10.65
C THR A 956 -4.06 -48.88 -12.07
N GLN A 957 -3.54 -48.11 -13.02
CA GLN A 957 -3.36 -48.50 -14.42
C GLN A 957 -1.93 -48.14 -14.88
N GLY A 958 -1.26 -49.06 -15.60
CA GLY A 958 0.05 -48.80 -16.22
C GLY A 958 1.25 -48.76 -15.26
N GLY A 959 1.18 -49.46 -14.11
CA GLY A 959 2.15 -49.35 -13.02
C GLY A 959 1.70 -48.37 -11.93
N GLY A 960 2.26 -48.46 -10.72
CA GLY A 960 1.96 -47.56 -9.59
C GLY A 960 1.67 -48.27 -8.26
N THR A 961 1.44 -47.48 -7.21
CA THR A 961 1.35 -47.93 -5.81
C THR A 961 0.05 -47.47 -5.16
N ILE A 962 -0.73 -48.38 -4.58
CA ILE A 962 -2.02 -48.07 -3.94
C ILE A 962 -2.17 -48.73 -2.58
N ASN A 963 -2.68 -48.00 -1.58
CA ASN A 963 -2.95 -48.52 -0.23
C ASN A 963 -1.74 -49.29 0.36
N SER A 964 -0.52 -48.86 0.05
CA SER A 964 0.69 -49.64 0.26
C SER A 964 1.75 -48.85 1.01
N VAL A 965 2.73 -49.56 1.55
CA VAL A 965 3.94 -48.97 2.11
C VAL A 965 5.12 -49.33 1.24
N THR A 966 5.82 -48.33 0.71
CA THR A 966 7.05 -48.53 -0.09
C THR A 966 8.24 -47.93 0.65
N GLY A 967 9.30 -48.73 0.80
CA GLY A 967 10.51 -48.32 1.51
C GLY A 967 11.77 -48.67 0.72
N SER A 968 12.54 -47.65 0.35
CA SER A 968 13.88 -47.83 -0.24
C SER A 968 15.02 -47.59 0.76
N GLY A 969 14.75 -46.96 1.90
CA GLY A 969 15.71 -46.76 2.99
C GLY A 969 15.58 -47.80 4.12
N SER A 970 15.90 -47.43 5.37
CA SER A 970 15.82 -48.36 6.51
C SER A 970 14.57 -48.14 7.38
N ILE A 971 13.78 -49.19 7.64
CA ILE A 971 12.62 -49.19 8.54
C ILE A 971 12.96 -49.99 9.81
N LYS A 972 13.11 -49.36 10.96
CA LYS A 972 13.55 -50.00 12.21
C LYS A 972 12.47 -49.95 13.29
N GLY A 973 12.21 -51.05 13.98
CA GLY A 973 11.33 -51.11 15.17
C GLY A 973 9.93 -50.53 14.94
N SER A 974 9.38 -50.61 13.73
CA SER A 974 8.14 -49.94 13.33
C SER A 974 6.99 -50.92 13.15
N GLN A 975 5.76 -50.46 13.31
CA GLN A 975 4.54 -51.23 13.11
C GLN A 975 3.82 -50.76 11.85
N ILE A 976 3.55 -51.67 10.91
CA ILE A 976 2.85 -51.40 9.66
C ILE A 976 1.56 -52.22 9.63
N SER A 977 0.42 -51.54 9.57
CA SER A 977 -0.91 -52.15 9.49
C SER A 977 -1.65 -51.69 8.24
N ILE A 978 -2.01 -52.64 7.36
CA ILE A 978 -2.81 -52.41 6.15
C ILE A 978 -4.08 -53.23 6.30
N ILE A 979 -5.21 -52.58 6.61
CA ILE A 979 -6.44 -53.27 7.05
C ILE A 979 -7.67 -52.81 6.27
N GLY A 980 -8.45 -53.78 5.76
CA GLY A 980 -9.77 -53.51 5.17
C GLY A 980 -9.77 -52.66 3.90
N ASN A 981 -8.65 -52.59 3.19
CA ASN A 981 -8.52 -51.77 1.99
C ASN A 981 -9.01 -52.53 0.74
N GLY A 982 -9.60 -51.79 -0.21
CA GLY A 982 -10.01 -52.29 -1.52
C GLY A 982 -9.15 -51.70 -2.64
N GLY A 983 -8.73 -52.50 -3.61
CA GLY A 983 -8.17 -51.94 -4.83
C GLY A 983 -7.78 -52.90 -5.94
N SER A 984 -7.47 -52.35 -7.12
CA SER A 984 -7.15 -53.14 -8.32
C SER A 984 -5.96 -52.57 -9.09
N THR A 985 -5.18 -53.44 -9.73
CA THR A 985 -4.08 -53.06 -10.64
C THR A 985 -4.23 -53.68 -12.03
N GLN A 986 -4.01 -52.86 -13.06
CA GLN A 986 -3.98 -53.25 -14.48
C GLN A 986 -2.63 -52.92 -15.13
N ARG A 987 -1.99 -53.92 -15.76
CA ARG A 987 -0.67 -53.82 -16.41
C ARG A 987 0.48 -53.53 -15.42
N GLY A 988 0.46 -54.20 -14.26
CA GLY A 988 1.49 -54.10 -13.22
C GLY A 988 1.24 -53.04 -12.14
N GLY A 989 1.94 -53.15 -11.00
CA GLY A 989 1.81 -52.24 -9.84
C GLY A 989 1.68 -52.97 -8.50
N THR A 990 1.63 -52.21 -7.40
CA THR A 990 1.60 -52.69 -6.00
C THR A 990 0.35 -52.18 -5.30
N VAL A 991 -0.49 -53.08 -4.75
CA VAL A 991 -1.77 -52.72 -4.11
C VAL A 991 -1.92 -53.40 -2.76
N ASN A 992 -2.37 -52.69 -1.72
CA ASN A 992 -2.58 -53.23 -0.36
C ASN A 992 -1.36 -54.01 0.17
N SER A 993 -0.15 -53.57 -0.16
CA SER A 993 1.07 -54.37 -0.04
C SER A 993 2.20 -53.60 0.63
N VAL A 994 3.26 -54.32 1.01
CA VAL A 994 4.53 -53.71 1.44
C VAL A 994 5.61 -54.08 0.44
N ASP A 995 6.24 -53.09 -0.18
CA ASP A 995 7.40 -53.28 -1.06
C ASP A 995 8.65 -52.72 -0.36
N ASN A 996 9.59 -53.60 -0.07
CA ASN A 996 10.85 -53.28 0.60
C ASN A 996 12.02 -53.51 -0.35
N SER A 997 12.69 -52.43 -0.76
CA SER A 997 13.97 -52.51 -1.46
C SER A 997 15.18 -52.12 -0.60
N GLY A 998 14.95 -51.74 0.68
CA GLY A 998 15.98 -51.34 1.63
C GLY A 998 16.16 -52.33 2.79
N SER A 999 16.14 -51.85 4.04
CA SER A 999 16.30 -52.72 5.23
C SER A 999 15.18 -52.47 6.25
N ILE A 1000 14.28 -53.43 6.42
CA ILE A 1000 13.31 -53.49 7.51
C ILE A 1000 13.94 -54.30 8.65
N THR A 1001 14.02 -53.78 9.87
CA THR A 1001 14.61 -54.46 11.03
C THR A 1001 13.72 -54.35 12.27
N GLY A 1002 13.37 -55.47 12.90
CA GLY A 1002 12.53 -55.52 14.10
C GLY A 1002 11.11 -54.98 13.88
N ALA A 1003 10.55 -55.08 12.68
CA ALA A 1003 9.22 -54.55 12.36
C ALA A 1003 8.11 -55.61 12.50
N SER A 1004 6.89 -55.15 12.75
CA SER A 1004 5.68 -55.98 12.66
C SER A 1004 4.84 -55.49 11.47
N ILE A 1005 4.64 -56.36 10.48
CA ILE A 1005 3.87 -56.09 9.26
C ILE A 1005 2.59 -56.92 9.30
N THR A 1006 1.43 -56.25 9.26
CA THR A 1006 0.11 -56.87 9.33
C THR A 1006 -0.75 -56.43 8.15
N LEU A 1007 -1.14 -57.37 7.29
CA LEU A 1007 -2.05 -57.17 6.17
C LEU A 1007 -3.32 -58.01 6.41
N VAL A 1008 -4.44 -57.37 6.78
CA VAL A 1008 -5.66 -58.07 7.21
C VAL A 1008 -6.92 -57.59 6.51
N GLY A 1009 -7.75 -58.53 6.03
CA GLY A 1009 -9.10 -58.21 5.54
C GLY A 1009 -9.13 -57.37 4.26
N ASN A 1010 -8.03 -57.31 3.51
CA ASN A 1010 -7.93 -56.51 2.28
C ASN A 1010 -8.53 -57.26 1.08
N HIS A 1011 -9.09 -56.51 0.15
CA HIS A 1011 -9.64 -57.03 -1.11
C HIS A 1011 -8.92 -56.42 -2.32
N GLY A 1012 -8.53 -57.25 -3.29
CA GLY A 1012 -8.03 -56.69 -4.55
C GLY A 1012 -7.77 -57.66 -5.70
N SER A 1013 -7.43 -57.09 -6.85
CA SER A 1013 -7.17 -57.85 -8.09
C SER A 1013 -5.93 -57.35 -8.84
N ALA A 1014 -5.09 -58.26 -9.32
CA ALA A 1014 -3.92 -58.01 -10.17
C ALA A 1014 -4.08 -58.61 -11.57
N THR A 1015 -3.74 -57.82 -12.59
CA THR A 1015 -3.69 -58.27 -13.99
C THR A 1015 -2.38 -57.79 -14.65
N GLY A 1016 -1.67 -58.69 -15.34
CA GLY A 1016 -0.43 -58.37 -16.06
C GLY A 1016 0.80 -58.11 -15.17
N GLY A 1017 1.05 -58.98 -14.17
CA GLY A 1017 2.30 -58.96 -13.38
C GLY A 1017 2.31 -58.17 -12.05
N GLY A 1018 1.17 -57.63 -11.59
CA GLY A 1018 1.11 -56.83 -10.35
C GLY A 1018 1.10 -57.63 -9.04
N THR A 1019 1.40 -56.96 -7.91
CA THR A 1019 1.46 -57.50 -6.54
C THR A 1019 0.32 -56.93 -5.68
N VAL A 1020 -0.49 -57.78 -5.07
CA VAL A 1020 -1.69 -57.38 -4.30
C VAL A 1020 -1.75 -58.10 -2.95
N ASN A 1021 -2.12 -57.41 -1.87
CA ASN A 1021 -2.25 -57.99 -0.52
C ASN A 1021 -1.01 -58.79 -0.08
N SER A 1022 0.19 -58.34 -0.47
CA SER A 1022 1.41 -59.14 -0.40
C SER A 1022 2.57 -58.34 0.17
N VAL A 1023 3.63 -59.04 0.56
CA VAL A 1023 4.91 -58.42 0.93
C VAL A 1023 5.95 -58.80 -0.12
N ASP A 1024 6.56 -57.83 -0.78
CA ASP A 1024 7.69 -58.02 -1.70
C ASP A 1024 8.97 -57.50 -1.02
N ASN A 1025 9.88 -58.41 -0.67
CA ASN A 1025 11.13 -58.09 0.01
C ASN A 1025 12.32 -58.28 -0.93
N LYS A 1026 12.85 -57.19 -1.48
CA LYS A 1026 14.05 -57.15 -2.32
C LYS A 1026 15.33 -56.90 -1.52
N GLY A 1027 15.21 -56.40 -0.28
CA GLY A 1027 16.35 -56.08 0.60
C GLY A 1027 16.41 -56.95 1.86
N GLN A 1028 16.70 -56.36 3.01
CA GLN A 1028 16.70 -57.06 4.30
C GLN A 1028 15.37 -56.85 5.03
N LEU A 1029 14.77 -57.90 5.60
CA LEU A 1029 13.57 -57.82 6.42
C LEU A 1029 13.74 -58.66 7.68
N THR A 1030 13.80 -58.05 8.86
CA THR A 1030 13.77 -58.76 10.14
C THR A 1030 12.52 -58.42 10.94
N GLY A 1031 11.81 -59.43 11.45
CA GLY A 1031 10.59 -59.24 12.22
C GLY A 1031 9.45 -60.22 11.87
N GLN A 1032 8.21 -59.76 12.05
CA GLN A 1032 7.02 -60.58 11.89
C GLN A 1032 6.19 -60.10 10.70
N VAL A 1033 5.76 -61.03 9.84
CA VAL A 1033 4.85 -60.78 8.72
C VAL A 1033 3.59 -61.62 8.91
N LEU A 1034 2.43 -60.97 9.03
CA LEU A 1034 1.12 -61.59 9.07
C LEU A 1034 0.28 -61.15 7.87
N ILE A 1035 -0.13 -62.10 7.04
CA ILE A 1035 -1.04 -61.89 5.91
C ILE A 1035 -2.28 -62.73 6.17
N ALA A 1036 -3.40 -62.12 6.57
CA ALA A 1036 -4.57 -62.88 6.99
C ALA A 1036 -5.92 -62.36 6.50
N ALA A 1037 -6.88 -63.27 6.32
CA ALA A 1037 -8.26 -62.95 5.92
C ALA A 1037 -8.41 -62.08 4.66
N ASN A 1038 -7.41 -62.06 3.77
CA ASN A 1038 -7.41 -61.25 2.55
C ASN A 1038 -8.10 -61.99 1.39
N ARG A 1039 -8.75 -61.24 0.50
CA ARG A 1039 -9.38 -61.75 -0.73
C ARG A 1039 -8.68 -61.19 -1.97
N GLY A 1040 -7.99 -62.04 -2.74
CA GLY A 1040 -7.16 -61.62 -3.87
C GLY A 1040 -7.41 -62.40 -5.16
N SER A 1041 -7.36 -61.75 -6.32
CA SER A 1041 -7.39 -62.42 -7.64
C SER A 1041 -6.22 -61.99 -8.52
N ALA A 1042 -5.46 -62.94 -9.09
CA ALA A 1042 -4.30 -62.70 -9.95
C ALA A 1042 -4.47 -63.38 -11.32
N THR A 1043 -4.21 -62.65 -12.40
CA THR A 1043 -4.21 -63.18 -13.77
C THR A 1043 -3.00 -62.68 -14.55
N MET A 1044 -2.52 -63.47 -15.53
CA MET A 1044 -1.39 -63.12 -16.41
C MET A 1044 -0.13 -62.72 -15.63
N GLY A 1045 0.37 -63.58 -14.75
CA GLY A 1045 1.64 -63.36 -14.02
C GLY A 1045 1.57 -62.57 -12.70
N GLY A 1046 0.39 -62.20 -12.20
CA GLY A 1046 0.25 -61.44 -10.94
C GLY A 1046 0.49 -62.26 -9.66
N THR A 1047 0.73 -61.59 -8.53
CA THR A 1047 0.92 -62.18 -7.20
C THR A 1047 -0.09 -61.64 -6.19
N VAL A 1048 -0.81 -62.52 -5.47
CA VAL A 1048 -1.79 -62.13 -4.44
C VAL A 1048 -1.59 -62.84 -3.11
N ASN A 1049 -1.89 -62.17 -1.98
CA ASN A 1049 -1.92 -62.75 -0.63
C ASN A 1049 -0.64 -63.52 -0.25
N SER A 1050 0.53 -63.05 -0.69
CA SER A 1050 1.77 -63.84 -0.67
C SER A 1050 2.95 -63.05 -0.10
N LEU A 1051 4.01 -63.77 0.26
CA LEU A 1051 5.33 -63.18 0.50
C LEU A 1051 6.24 -63.54 -0.67
N VAL A 1052 6.86 -62.54 -1.30
CA VAL A 1052 7.93 -62.73 -2.28
C VAL A 1052 9.22 -62.22 -1.65
N ASN A 1053 10.17 -63.11 -1.36
CA ASN A 1053 11.46 -62.77 -0.77
C ASN A 1053 12.58 -62.93 -1.78
N ARG A 1054 13.22 -61.84 -2.20
CA ARG A 1054 14.40 -61.82 -3.08
C ARG A 1054 15.70 -61.43 -2.35
N GLY A 1055 15.60 -60.91 -1.13
CA GLY A 1055 16.75 -60.59 -0.29
C GLY A 1055 16.87 -61.47 0.96
N LEU A 1056 17.26 -60.90 2.09
CA LEU A 1056 17.37 -61.59 3.37
C LEU A 1056 16.11 -61.35 4.21
N MET A 1057 15.50 -62.41 4.72
CA MET A 1057 14.44 -62.33 5.71
C MET A 1057 14.83 -63.08 6.99
N THR A 1058 14.66 -62.47 8.16
CA THR A 1058 14.89 -63.12 9.47
C THR A 1058 13.68 -62.94 10.39
N GLY A 1059 13.03 -64.01 10.81
CA GLY A 1059 11.87 -63.95 11.72
C GLY A 1059 10.74 -64.89 11.32
N SER A 1060 9.49 -64.45 11.45
CA SER A 1060 8.31 -65.31 11.25
C SER A 1060 7.36 -64.78 10.17
N VAL A 1061 6.92 -65.67 9.28
CA VAL A 1061 5.89 -65.42 8.26
C VAL A 1061 4.68 -66.28 8.57
N VAL A 1062 3.51 -65.66 8.67
CA VAL A 1062 2.23 -66.36 8.82
C VAL A 1062 1.26 -65.89 7.73
N ILE A 1063 0.80 -66.83 6.91
CA ILE A 1063 -0.25 -66.62 5.90
C ILE A 1063 -1.48 -67.41 6.34
N ALA A 1064 -2.56 -66.76 6.74
CA ALA A 1064 -3.69 -67.45 7.39
C ALA A 1064 -5.08 -67.03 6.89
N GLY A 1065 -5.98 -67.98 6.64
CA GLY A 1065 -7.40 -67.67 6.37
C GLY A 1065 -7.67 -66.83 5.11
N ASN A 1066 -6.71 -66.74 4.18
CA ASN A 1066 -6.85 -65.96 2.95
C ASN A 1066 -7.65 -66.73 1.88
N ASN A 1067 -8.39 -66.01 1.04
CA ASN A 1067 -9.10 -66.52 -0.13
C ASN A 1067 -8.48 -65.95 -1.41
N GLY A 1068 -7.85 -66.80 -2.22
CA GLY A 1068 -7.09 -66.39 -3.39
C GLY A 1068 -7.56 -67.08 -4.67
N SER A 1069 -7.44 -66.42 -5.82
CA SER A 1069 -7.57 -67.05 -7.14
C SER A 1069 -6.40 -66.67 -8.04
N ALA A 1070 -5.77 -67.64 -8.71
CA ALA A 1070 -4.70 -67.39 -9.66
C ALA A 1070 -4.95 -68.12 -11.00
N ALA A 1071 -4.79 -67.41 -12.12
CA ALA A 1071 -4.84 -67.96 -13.48
C ALA A 1071 -3.54 -67.66 -14.25
N ALA A 1072 -3.28 -68.41 -15.33
CA ALA A 1072 -2.13 -68.33 -16.27
C ALA A 1072 -0.90 -67.54 -15.73
N GLY A 1073 0.06 -68.25 -15.13
CA GLY A 1073 1.31 -67.66 -14.60
C GLY A 1073 1.20 -66.98 -13.24
N GLY A 1074 0.01 -66.91 -12.63
CA GLY A 1074 -0.21 -66.22 -11.35
C GLY A 1074 0.26 -66.98 -10.10
N THR A 1075 0.48 -66.25 -9.01
CA THR A 1075 0.84 -66.75 -7.67
C THR A 1075 -0.18 -66.32 -6.61
N SER A 1076 -0.59 -67.24 -5.72
CA SER A 1076 -1.56 -66.95 -4.66
C SER A 1076 -1.27 -67.68 -3.35
N ASN A 1077 -1.51 -67.01 -2.21
CA ASN A 1077 -1.43 -67.59 -0.86
C ASN A 1077 -0.12 -68.37 -0.61
N SER A 1078 1.02 -67.85 -1.09
CA SER A 1078 2.29 -68.59 -1.13
C SER A 1078 3.45 -67.78 -0.56
N VAL A 1079 4.52 -68.48 -0.19
CA VAL A 1079 5.83 -67.88 0.08
C VAL A 1079 6.77 -68.26 -1.06
N ILE A 1080 7.27 -67.27 -1.80
CA ILE A 1080 8.22 -67.45 -2.90
C ILE A 1080 9.56 -66.88 -2.46
N ASN A 1081 10.55 -67.75 -2.25
CA ASN A 1081 11.88 -67.38 -1.81
C ASN A 1081 12.91 -67.53 -2.94
N HIS A 1082 13.50 -66.41 -3.36
CA HIS A 1082 14.68 -66.32 -4.21
C HIS A 1082 15.96 -65.97 -3.44
N GLY A 1083 15.85 -65.55 -2.18
CA GLY A 1083 16.97 -65.15 -1.32
C GLY A 1083 17.15 -66.08 -0.11
N VAL A 1084 17.36 -65.53 1.08
CA VAL A 1084 17.51 -66.33 2.31
C VAL A 1084 16.39 -66.00 3.28
N ILE A 1085 15.70 -67.02 3.82
CA ILE A 1085 14.76 -66.86 4.94
C ILE A 1085 15.31 -67.62 6.14
N THR A 1086 15.53 -66.95 7.27
CA THR A 1086 15.95 -67.57 8.53
C THR A 1086 14.85 -67.44 9.57
N GLY A 1087 14.21 -68.54 9.96
CA GLY A 1087 13.14 -68.57 10.96
C GLY A 1087 11.95 -69.44 10.58
N MET A 1088 10.72 -68.99 10.89
CA MET A 1088 9.50 -69.80 10.77
C MET A 1088 8.61 -69.31 9.62
N VAL A 1089 8.14 -70.22 8.78
CA VAL A 1089 7.12 -69.97 7.77
C VAL A 1089 5.93 -70.89 7.99
N ALA A 1090 4.73 -70.32 8.17
CA ALA A 1090 3.50 -71.06 8.36
C ALA A 1090 2.40 -70.57 7.40
N ILE A 1091 1.78 -71.50 6.67
CA ILE A 1091 0.56 -71.26 5.87
C ILE A 1091 -0.58 -72.08 6.49
N VAL A 1092 -1.66 -71.42 6.93
CA VAL A 1092 -2.72 -72.05 7.74
C VAL A 1092 -4.12 -71.71 7.21
N GLY A 1093 -4.92 -72.72 6.86
CA GLY A 1093 -6.37 -72.55 6.61
C GLY A 1093 -6.73 -71.64 5.44
N THR A 1094 -5.95 -71.62 4.36
CA THR A 1094 -6.18 -70.79 3.17
C THR A 1094 -7.03 -71.53 2.11
N ARG A 1095 -7.75 -70.78 1.28
CA ARG A 1095 -8.52 -71.29 0.12
C ARG A 1095 -7.96 -70.73 -1.16
N THR A 1096 -7.71 -71.58 -2.16
CA THR A 1096 -7.19 -71.13 -3.46
C THR A 1096 -7.85 -71.80 -4.66
N ALA A 1097 -8.14 -71.01 -5.71
CA ALA A 1097 -8.54 -71.51 -7.04
C ALA A 1097 -7.38 -71.44 -8.05
N ALA A 1098 -7.18 -72.52 -8.82
CA ALA A 1098 -5.92 -72.83 -9.48
C ALA A 1098 -6.10 -73.38 -10.94
N ALA A 1099 -5.56 -72.70 -11.97
CA ALA A 1099 -5.50 -73.14 -13.38
C ALA A 1099 -4.10 -73.64 -13.81
N ALA A 1100 -3.89 -74.11 -15.05
CA ALA A 1100 -2.58 -74.62 -15.50
C ALA A 1100 -1.45 -73.54 -15.45
N GLY A 1101 -0.25 -73.90 -14.98
CA GLY A 1101 0.95 -73.05 -14.97
C GLY A 1101 1.07 -72.03 -13.82
N ILE A 1102 0.70 -72.40 -12.59
CA ILE A 1102 0.54 -71.48 -11.43
C ILE A 1102 1.28 -71.92 -10.16
N THR A 1103 1.37 -71.02 -9.18
CA THR A 1103 1.87 -71.30 -7.81
C THR A 1103 0.80 -70.97 -6.76
N SER A 1104 0.40 -71.94 -5.93
CA SER A 1104 -0.68 -71.76 -4.97
C SER A 1104 -0.42 -72.50 -3.65
N GLY A 1105 -0.70 -71.86 -2.51
CA GLY A 1105 -0.70 -72.50 -1.19
C GLY A 1105 0.60 -73.23 -0.84
N SER A 1106 1.74 -72.69 -1.25
CA SER A 1106 3.03 -73.40 -1.21
C SER A 1106 4.16 -72.52 -0.69
N VAL A 1107 5.20 -73.15 -0.15
CA VAL A 1107 6.48 -72.51 0.16
C VAL A 1107 7.49 -72.95 -0.89
N ARG A 1108 7.80 -72.06 -1.84
CA ARG A 1108 8.74 -72.35 -2.94
C ARG A 1108 10.09 -71.69 -2.69
N ASN A 1109 11.14 -72.50 -2.74
CA ASN A 1109 12.53 -72.03 -2.70
C ASN A 1109 13.12 -72.14 -4.11
N ILE A 1110 13.29 -70.99 -4.78
CA ILE A 1110 13.67 -70.85 -6.20
C ILE A 1110 14.99 -70.08 -6.28
N GLY A 1111 16.10 -70.78 -5.98
CA GLY A 1111 17.46 -70.22 -6.02
C GLY A 1111 18.00 -69.69 -4.70
N GLY A 1112 17.26 -69.85 -3.60
CA GLY A 1112 17.60 -69.38 -2.26
C GLY A 1112 17.84 -70.48 -1.21
N ALA A 1113 17.79 -70.13 0.07
CA ALA A 1113 17.78 -71.08 1.19
C ALA A 1113 16.78 -70.67 2.29
N ILE A 1114 16.05 -71.63 2.86
CA ILE A 1114 15.22 -71.40 4.05
C ILE A 1114 15.87 -72.15 5.22
N VAL A 1115 16.35 -71.43 6.23
CA VAL A 1115 17.03 -71.97 7.42
C VAL A 1115 16.07 -71.88 8.61
N GLY A 1116 15.40 -72.98 8.95
CA GLY A 1116 14.42 -73.01 10.04
C GLY A 1116 13.30 -74.04 9.82
N SER A 1117 12.05 -73.63 10.06
CA SER A 1117 10.87 -74.49 9.84
C SER A 1117 9.91 -73.86 8.83
N ALA A 1118 9.47 -74.68 7.88
CA ALA A 1118 8.44 -74.30 6.91
C ALA A 1118 7.33 -75.35 6.92
N GLY A 1119 6.08 -74.90 7.08
CA GLY A 1119 4.91 -75.77 7.15
C GLY A 1119 3.68 -75.19 6.47
N VAL A 1120 2.93 -76.05 5.78
CA VAL A 1120 1.63 -75.74 5.18
C VAL A 1120 0.59 -76.69 5.78
N VAL A 1121 -0.46 -76.15 6.42
CA VAL A 1121 -1.49 -76.94 7.12
C VAL A 1121 -2.89 -76.42 6.75
N GLY A 1122 -3.77 -77.32 6.29
CA GLY A 1122 -5.18 -76.98 6.04
C GLY A 1122 -5.47 -76.12 4.79
N ASN A 1123 -4.63 -76.21 3.75
CA ASN A 1123 -4.89 -75.55 2.46
C ASN A 1123 -5.94 -76.32 1.65
N MET A 1124 -7.06 -75.67 1.30
CA MET A 1124 -8.12 -76.26 0.47
C MET A 1124 -8.08 -75.69 -0.97
N ALA A 1125 -7.61 -76.47 -1.93
CA ALA A 1125 -7.80 -76.22 -3.36
C ALA A 1125 -9.23 -76.64 -3.75
N TYR A 1126 -9.97 -75.86 -4.54
CA TYR A 1126 -11.33 -76.21 -5.01
C TYR A 1126 -11.39 -76.57 -6.51
N ALA A 1127 -10.29 -76.41 -7.25
CA ALA A 1127 -10.10 -76.92 -8.61
C ALA A 1127 -8.60 -77.08 -8.89
N ALA A 1128 -8.15 -78.29 -9.25
CA ALA A 1128 -6.78 -78.60 -9.64
C ALA A 1128 -6.78 -79.69 -10.73
N ASN A 1129 -5.87 -79.59 -11.71
CA ASN A 1129 -5.60 -80.64 -12.69
C ASN A 1129 -4.42 -81.51 -12.18
N PRO A 1130 -4.43 -82.84 -12.33
CA PRO A 1130 -3.57 -83.74 -11.57
C PRO A 1130 -2.12 -83.76 -12.07
N GLY A 1131 -1.17 -83.61 -11.15
CA GLY A 1131 0.26 -83.82 -11.38
C GLY A 1131 1.14 -83.05 -10.39
N TYR A 1132 1.90 -83.80 -9.57
CA TYR A 1132 3.09 -83.43 -8.75
C TYR A 1132 3.01 -83.43 -7.20
N THR A 1133 3.89 -84.30 -6.69
CA THR A 1133 4.79 -84.38 -5.50
C THR A 1133 4.34 -84.01 -4.08
N TYR A 1134 4.59 -84.96 -3.17
CA TYR A 1134 4.45 -84.89 -1.71
C TYR A 1134 5.68 -84.29 -1.00
N ALA A 1135 5.48 -83.55 0.11
CA ALA A 1135 6.47 -83.44 1.19
C ALA A 1135 5.84 -83.15 2.57
N THR A 1136 6.36 -83.82 3.59
CA THR A 1136 6.08 -83.66 5.03
C THR A 1136 6.81 -82.46 5.63
N PRO A 1137 6.40 -81.95 6.83
CA PRO A 1137 7.10 -80.88 7.54
C PRO A 1137 8.60 -81.19 7.67
N SER A 1138 9.46 -80.23 7.33
CA SER A 1138 10.91 -80.37 7.39
C SER A 1138 11.49 -79.36 8.38
N VAL A 1139 12.40 -79.82 9.24
CA VAL A 1139 13.17 -79.01 10.20
C VAL A 1139 14.63 -79.04 9.76
N GLY A 1140 15.21 -77.89 9.41
CA GLY A 1140 16.59 -77.80 8.91
C GLY A 1140 16.78 -76.74 7.81
N VAL A 1141 17.85 -76.84 7.02
CA VAL A 1141 18.01 -76.04 5.79
C VAL A 1141 17.14 -76.66 4.70
N VAL A 1142 16.00 -76.02 4.43
CA VAL A 1142 15.04 -76.44 3.40
C VAL A 1142 15.52 -75.91 2.04
N ASN A 1143 16.23 -76.77 1.31
CA ASN A 1143 16.70 -76.47 -0.05
C ASN A 1143 15.63 -76.74 -1.13
N ASN A 1144 14.61 -77.54 -0.82
CA ASN A 1144 13.56 -77.95 -1.76
C ASN A 1144 12.19 -77.33 -1.41
N SER A 1145 11.30 -77.18 -2.40
CA SER A 1145 9.98 -76.57 -2.18
C SER A 1145 9.03 -77.48 -1.37
N VAL A 1146 8.23 -76.90 -0.46
CA VAL A 1146 7.19 -77.59 0.32
C VAL A 1146 5.82 -77.25 -0.26
N THR A 1147 5.12 -78.26 -0.78
CA THR A 1147 3.79 -78.13 -1.40
C THR A 1147 2.84 -79.13 -0.76
N VAL A 1148 1.63 -78.68 -0.40
CA VAL A 1148 0.56 -79.56 0.08
C VAL A 1148 -0.68 -79.33 -0.78
N VAL A 1149 -1.11 -80.37 -1.47
CA VAL A 1149 -2.38 -80.43 -2.23
C VAL A 1149 -3.38 -81.26 -1.41
N PRO A 1150 -4.67 -80.88 -1.33
CA PRO A 1150 -5.67 -81.73 -0.69
C PRO A 1150 -5.86 -83.04 -1.44
N ALA A 1151 -6.11 -84.12 -0.70
CA ALA A 1151 -6.63 -85.36 -1.25
C ALA A 1151 -8.04 -85.11 -1.81
N PHE A 1152 -8.27 -85.42 -3.08
CA PHE A 1152 -9.60 -85.44 -3.69
C PHE A 1152 -10.02 -86.88 -3.98
N ASN A 1153 -11.21 -87.26 -3.52
CA ASN A 1153 -11.97 -88.39 -4.06
C ASN A 1153 -12.69 -87.93 -5.34
N ILE A 1154 -12.48 -88.65 -6.43
CA ILE A 1154 -13.33 -88.58 -7.62
C ILE A 1154 -14.60 -89.37 -7.29
N VAL A 1155 -15.77 -88.75 -7.43
CA VAL A 1155 -17.02 -89.51 -7.65
C VAL A 1155 -17.53 -89.11 -9.02
N SER A 1156 -17.54 -90.07 -9.94
CA SER A 1156 -18.19 -89.96 -11.24
C SER A 1156 -19.70 -90.09 -11.08
N ASN A 1157 -20.42 -89.27 -11.87
CA ASN A 1157 -21.87 -89.06 -12.02
C ASN A 1157 -22.51 -88.02 -11.11
#